data_AF-A0A9K3L374-F1
#
_entry.id   AF-A0A9K3L374-F1
#
_cell.length_a   1.000
_cell.length_b   1.000
_cell.length_c   1.000
_cell.angle_alpha   90.00
_cell.angle_beta   90.00
_cell.angle_gamma   90.00
#
_symmetry.space_group_name_H-M   'P 1'
#
loop_
_entity.id
_entity.type
_entity.pdbx_description
1 polymer ?
#
loop_
_entity_poly.entity_id
_entity_poly.type
_entity_poly.pdbx_seq_one_letter_code
_entity_poly.pdbx_strand_id
1 'polypeptide(L)'
;MNPIPFADDPVRGKPISLATGDVEGLDPGQWLSTSLVDYVLQTSLAGKLPDHVLIGSSNCSTYFHTYNSKLRNEDDTHCVQQMRDGLQPYAESRYRFISAACYDSHFFVVDITFDNRQPNVFERVNVFDSLSSTARRRATAVLHQVQKFLSGFCFYKLGHHQSVLQDPDYIMQMAEFRHCPVQTNGYDCGLFALAVVWHLLCDKDIHPSVFTQADIDTFRVQQVVEQFVEKCHTYDYEQKLYSGSFVPVCMDMLQPDQTTLPPDVEGKRMAGRPKTSSPTADTDWYRQRRYNDNDVKKHSRAQKQQQQQQQQRILQEYNVPTTKEVLKFAVPAISVWLCVPLMAMMDTSAVGSMAGTLPLAALNPAIAVISYSSKLVAFLFSGTTAIMAAAVATEKRNSTTTPPNRTTAKALLGILQFSTLVGVGLGLCLMIFAKPLLLALIGGKTVDPTLLDAASKYVQIRALGMPAAAMLGSAQTACLAKGDTKLPLYVTLVAGIVNFFLNRLLIRQSHTWIGGTAGAAWATSMSQYLTVVWLIRWLYSRTTTTTTSTTTKGLLSGRGISWKEMVNLPTKAIAMGFAPFVVPVMTTQAGRSSASATIDHVVTSSLSTASMAANQILTSVYYGLIPIVESLSLAAQSFVPSITERKVNNERNTSPTQQEESRRDQSVAMRGLYKSFAKASGICGLILATVIGTLPLYVSVFTPDMAVRQIVTTVVPLIFLTSLKHGFFCASEGILLGQKDLRFLGAQYSVYTFLIPYILLQVKRAALEGTRSVNLASVWQIFVGYDFFRTLLMILRIGWLDRRRSKDSVTTKYGTVGIEK
;
A
#
# COMPACT_ATOMS: atom_id res chain seq x y z
N MET A 1 34.98 15.77 18.32
CA MET A 1 34.23 14.98 17.32
C MET A 1 34.67 13.55 17.52
N ASN A 2 33.74 12.59 17.54
CA ASN A 2 34.11 11.18 17.62
C ASN A 2 34.96 10.82 16.38
N PRO A 3 35.92 9.89 16.49
CA PRO A 3 36.58 9.36 15.29
C PRO A 3 35.50 8.88 14.33
N ILE A 4 35.65 9.21 13.05
CA ILE A 4 34.70 8.78 12.02
C ILE A 4 34.94 7.27 11.88
N PRO A 5 34.02 6.40 12.34
CA PRO A 5 34.18 4.99 12.03
C PRO A 5 34.05 4.87 10.51
N PHE A 6 34.83 3.99 9.91
CA PHE A 6 34.45 3.45 8.61
C PHE A 6 32.96 3.05 8.70
N ALA A 7 32.17 3.37 7.67
CA ALA A 7 30.98 2.59 7.44
C ALA A 7 31.48 1.19 7.09
N ASP A 8 31.32 0.28 8.04
CA ASP A 8 31.84 -1.09 8.03
C ASP A 8 33.38 -1.17 8.00
N ASP A 9 34.02 -0.69 9.08
CA ASP A 9 35.22 -1.38 9.58
C ASP A 9 34.68 -2.71 10.07
N PRO A 10 35.05 -3.84 9.44
CA PRO A 10 34.42 -5.12 9.69
C PRO A 10 34.70 -5.68 11.08
N VAL A 11 35.45 -5.00 11.95
CA VAL A 11 35.55 -5.32 13.38
C VAL A 11 35.44 -4.10 14.32
N ARG A 12 35.95 -2.92 13.96
CA ARG A 12 35.92 -1.70 14.81
C ARG A 12 34.75 -0.74 14.52
N GLY A 13 33.85 -1.12 13.61
CA GLY A 13 32.62 -0.39 13.32
C GLY A 13 31.62 -0.45 14.49
N LYS A 14 30.43 0.16 14.30
CA LYS A 14 29.30 -0.18 15.18
C LYS A 14 28.82 -1.58 14.84
N PRO A 15 28.52 -2.46 15.81
CA PRO A 15 28.01 -3.80 15.53
C PRO A 15 26.81 -3.76 14.60
N ILE A 16 26.84 -4.58 13.56
CA ILE A 16 25.71 -4.75 12.65
C ILE A 16 24.49 -5.32 13.38
N SER A 17 23.28 -4.98 12.92
CA SER A 17 22.05 -5.54 13.46
C SER A 17 21.73 -6.86 12.78
N LEU A 18 21.67 -7.96 13.53
CA LEU A 18 21.08 -9.21 13.04
C LEU A 18 19.57 -9.07 12.85
N ALA A 19 19.01 -9.78 11.87
CA ALA A 19 17.57 -10.01 11.79
C ALA A 19 17.19 -11.28 12.56
N THR A 20 15.93 -11.41 12.98
CA THR A 20 15.46 -12.58 13.75
C THR A 20 15.73 -13.90 13.02
N GLY A 21 15.56 -13.91 11.70
CA GLY A 21 15.84 -15.07 10.85
C GLY A 21 17.34 -15.38 10.60
N ASP A 22 18.28 -14.52 11.01
CA ASP A 22 19.70 -14.86 11.07
C ASP A 22 20.04 -15.70 12.33
N VAL A 23 19.16 -15.69 13.34
CA VAL A 23 19.36 -16.36 14.64
C VAL A 23 18.48 -17.62 14.77
N GLU A 24 17.23 -17.57 14.29
CA GLU A 24 16.26 -18.69 14.34
C GLU A 24 16.57 -19.86 13.37
N GLY A 25 17.81 -19.99 12.87
CA GLY A 25 18.21 -20.94 11.82
C GLY A 25 19.38 -21.88 12.17
N LEU A 26 19.78 -21.98 13.44
CA LEU A 26 20.95 -22.79 13.87
C LEU A 26 20.75 -24.32 13.85
N ASP A 27 19.59 -24.81 13.40
CA ASP A 27 19.25 -26.24 13.30
C ASP A 27 20.33 -27.07 12.57
N PRO A 28 20.61 -28.31 12.99
CA PRO A 28 21.52 -29.21 12.26
C PRO A 28 21.10 -29.38 10.79
N GLY A 29 22.01 -29.12 9.86
CA GLY A 29 21.74 -29.18 8.41
C GLY A 29 21.58 -27.82 7.70
N GLN A 30 21.51 -26.69 8.42
CA GLN A 30 21.37 -25.37 7.83
C GLN A 30 22.73 -24.62 7.72
N TRP A 31 22.82 -23.67 6.78
CA TRP A 31 24.02 -22.85 6.57
C TRP A 31 23.96 -21.59 7.42
N LEU A 32 25.09 -21.20 8.02
CA LEU A 32 25.18 -19.92 8.73
C LEU A 32 25.08 -18.75 7.74
N SER A 33 24.34 -17.69 8.11
CA SER A 33 24.36 -16.46 7.33
C SER A 33 25.70 -15.74 7.48
N THR A 34 26.17 -15.11 6.41
CA THR A 34 27.41 -14.31 6.45
C THR A 34 27.27 -13.12 7.40
N SER A 35 26.06 -12.55 7.53
CA SER A 35 25.72 -11.53 8.54
C SER A 35 26.00 -12.00 9.97
N LEU A 36 25.72 -13.27 10.29
CA LEU A 36 25.99 -13.83 11.62
C LEU A 36 27.49 -14.00 11.89
N VAL A 37 28.26 -14.45 10.88
CA VAL A 37 29.72 -14.56 10.95
C VAL A 37 30.38 -13.19 11.16
N ASP A 38 29.95 -12.19 10.39
CA ASP A 38 30.45 -10.82 10.47
C ASP A 38 30.08 -10.18 11.82
N TYR A 39 28.87 -10.44 12.34
CA TYR A 39 28.43 -9.98 13.66
C TYR A 39 29.26 -10.57 14.81
N VAL A 40 29.54 -11.88 14.76
CA VAL A 40 30.36 -12.56 15.78
C VAL A 40 31.78 -12.00 15.80
N LEU A 41 32.40 -11.78 14.64
CA LEU A 41 33.74 -11.16 14.54
C LEU A 41 33.74 -9.73 15.09
N GLN A 42 32.76 -8.91 14.71
CA GLN A 42 32.62 -7.54 15.25
C GLN A 42 32.47 -7.54 16.76
N THR A 43 31.50 -8.29 17.27
CA THR A 43 31.10 -8.17 18.68
C THR A 43 32.10 -8.83 19.63
N SER A 44 32.76 -9.91 19.20
CA SER A 44 33.73 -10.65 20.05
C SER A 44 35.13 -10.05 20.08
N LEU A 45 35.52 -9.27 19.06
CA LEU A 45 36.88 -8.69 18.92
C LEU A 45 36.91 -7.15 18.98
N ALA A 46 35.75 -6.48 19.09
CA ALA A 46 35.67 -5.02 19.17
C ALA A 46 36.59 -4.43 20.27
N GLY A 47 37.56 -3.62 19.84
CA GLY A 47 38.44 -2.86 20.72
C GLY A 47 39.63 -3.60 21.31
N LYS A 48 39.83 -4.91 21.02
CA LYS A 48 40.98 -5.70 21.53
C LYS A 48 42.05 -6.01 20.48
N LEU A 49 41.84 -5.64 19.21
CA LEU A 49 42.80 -5.88 18.13
C LEU A 49 43.89 -4.79 18.06
N PRO A 50 45.20 -5.16 18.01
CA PRO A 50 46.29 -4.22 17.76
C PRO A 50 46.08 -3.45 16.46
N ASP A 51 46.52 -2.20 16.41
CA ASP A 51 46.25 -1.28 15.29
C ASP A 51 46.85 -1.74 13.95
N HIS A 52 47.91 -2.56 13.97
CA HIS A 52 48.48 -3.21 12.77
C HIS A 52 47.77 -4.49 12.30
N VAL A 53 46.75 -4.98 13.02
CA VAL A 53 45.97 -6.17 12.62
C VAL A 53 44.66 -5.74 11.98
N LEU A 54 44.49 -6.15 10.72
CA LEU A 54 43.30 -5.95 9.90
C LEU A 54 42.62 -7.30 9.69
N ILE A 55 41.33 -7.39 10.00
CA ILE A 55 40.51 -8.58 9.72
C ILE A 55 39.47 -8.23 8.67
N GLY A 56 39.25 -9.13 7.70
CA GLY A 56 38.27 -8.97 6.63
C GLY A 56 37.29 -10.14 6.52
N SER A 57 36.00 -9.85 6.41
CA SER A 57 34.96 -10.88 6.25
C SER A 57 34.70 -11.31 4.80
N SER A 58 33.73 -12.22 4.62
CA SER A 58 33.30 -12.79 3.33
C SER A 58 32.96 -11.75 2.25
N ASN A 59 32.52 -10.54 2.64
CA ASN A 59 32.16 -9.46 1.72
C ASN A 59 33.33 -8.55 1.31
N CYS A 60 34.56 -8.81 1.76
CA CYS A 60 35.72 -7.98 1.47
C CYS A 60 36.00 -7.82 -0.03
N SER A 61 35.66 -8.80 -0.86
CA SER A 61 35.75 -8.69 -2.32
C SER A 61 34.91 -7.53 -2.89
N THR A 62 33.70 -7.31 -2.39
CA THR A 62 32.81 -6.21 -2.79
C THR A 62 33.33 -4.86 -2.27
N TYR A 63 33.85 -4.84 -1.03
CA TYR A 63 34.50 -3.67 -0.46
C TYR A 63 35.73 -3.26 -1.28
N PHE A 64 36.70 -4.16 -1.47
CA PHE A 64 37.90 -3.91 -2.28
C PHE A 64 37.55 -3.54 -3.72
N HIS A 65 36.61 -4.22 -4.37
CA HIS A 65 36.16 -3.86 -5.71
C HIS A 65 35.57 -2.43 -5.75
N THR A 66 34.78 -2.05 -4.76
CA THR A 66 34.18 -0.70 -4.68
C THR A 66 35.23 0.38 -4.47
N TYR A 67 36.26 0.14 -3.65
CA TYR A 67 37.35 1.09 -3.45
C TYR A 67 38.35 1.11 -4.64
N ASN A 68 38.75 -0.05 -5.16
CA ASN A 68 39.58 -0.19 -6.36
C ASN A 68 38.93 0.47 -7.59
N SER A 69 37.59 0.47 -7.69
CA SER A 69 36.88 1.17 -8.77
C SER A 69 37.00 2.70 -8.73
N LYS A 70 37.31 3.27 -7.56
CA LYS A 70 37.52 4.73 -7.36
C LYS A 70 38.96 5.15 -7.62
N LEU A 71 39.92 4.22 -7.59
CA LEU A 71 41.37 4.47 -7.71
C LEU A 71 41.87 4.53 -9.18
N ARG A 72 40.98 4.77 -10.15
CA ARG A 72 41.30 4.63 -11.59
C ARG A 72 42.15 5.74 -12.23
N ASN A 73 42.40 6.85 -11.53
CA ASN A 73 43.27 7.94 -12.00
C ASN A 73 44.47 8.08 -11.06
N GLU A 74 45.69 7.98 -11.58
CA GLU A 74 46.92 8.02 -10.77
C GLU A 74 47.15 9.39 -10.08
N ASP A 75 46.61 10.48 -10.65
CA ASP A 75 46.82 11.86 -10.18
C ASP A 75 46.04 12.26 -8.92
N ASP A 76 45.03 11.50 -8.46
CA ASP A 76 44.12 11.88 -7.36
C ASP A 76 44.75 11.69 -5.96
N THR A 77 46.02 12.06 -5.87
CA THR A 77 46.93 11.74 -4.76
C THR A 77 46.49 12.33 -3.43
N HIS A 78 45.78 13.47 -3.44
CA HIS A 78 45.27 14.08 -2.22
C HIS A 78 44.04 13.34 -1.67
N CYS A 79 43.22 12.72 -2.53
CA CYS A 79 42.05 11.96 -2.10
C CYS A 79 42.46 10.64 -1.43
N VAL A 80 43.44 9.93 -2.01
CA VAL A 80 44.03 8.73 -1.41
C VAL A 80 44.78 9.07 -0.11
N GLN A 81 45.56 10.17 -0.08
CA GLN A 81 46.22 10.61 1.17
C GLN A 81 45.19 11.03 2.24
N GLN A 82 44.15 11.80 1.95
CA GLN A 82 43.14 12.15 2.97
C GLN A 82 42.38 10.92 3.51
N MET A 83 42.16 9.89 2.67
CA MET A 83 41.63 8.62 3.15
C MET A 83 42.65 7.89 4.03
N ARG A 84 43.93 7.80 3.63
CA ARG A 84 44.98 7.16 4.45
C ARG A 84 45.25 7.88 5.76
N ASP A 85 45.20 9.21 5.79
CA ASP A 85 45.40 10.05 6.97
C ASP A 85 44.20 9.98 7.94
N GLY A 86 42.98 9.82 7.41
CA GLY A 86 41.77 9.57 8.21
C GLY A 86 41.71 8.15 8.78
N LEU A 87 42.48 7.23 8.21
CA LEU A 87 42.67 5.84 8.62
C LEU A 87 44.06 5.68 9.23
N GLN A 88 44.28 6.39 10.35
CA GLN A 88 45.63 6.69 10.83
C GLN A 88 46.55 5.52 11.24
N PRO A 89 46.13 4.25 11.49
CA PRO A 89 47.07 3.17 11.80
C PRO A 89 47.74 2.56 10.55
N TYR A 90 48.21 3.36 9.60
CA TYR A 90 49.09 2.91 8.50
C TYR A 90 50.55 3.42 8.63
N ALA A 91 50.94 3.90 9.83
CA ALA A 91 52.26 4.45 10.13
C ALA A 91 53.26 3.45 10.77
N GLU A 92 52.80 2.36 11.39
CA GLU A 92 53.64 1.24 11.84
C GLU A 92 54.39 0.57 10.67
N SER A 93 55.47 -0.16 10.96
CA SER A 93 56.32 -0.79 9.93
C SER A 93 55.73 -2.07 9.34
N ARG A 94 55.08 -2.92 10.14
CA ARG A 94 54.57 -4.23 9.73
C ARG A 94 53.07 -4.35 10.01
N TYR A 95 52.33 -4.88 9.05
CA TYR A 95 50.89 -5.14 9.12
C TYR A 95 50.58 -6.62 8.95
N ARG A 96 49.45 -7.04 9.53
CA ARG A 96 48.87 -8.36 9.30
C ARG A 96 47.43 -8.21 8.84
N PHE A 97 47.13 -8.73 7.65
CA PHE A 97 45.79 -8.79 7.09
C PHE A 97 45.29 -10.24 7.06
N ILE A 98 44.25 -10.54 7.83
CA ILE A 98 43.59 -11.84 7.86
C ILE A 98 42.22 -11.71 7.21
N SER A 99 41.83 -12.60 6.30
CA SER A 99 40.46 -12.59 5.76
C SER A 99 39.89 -13.99 5.53
N ALA A 100 38.64 -14.18 5.95
CA ALA A 100 37.93 -15.45 5.86
C ALA A 100 36.74 -15.37 4.89
N ALA A 101 36.55 -16.42 4.09
CA ALA A 101 35.40 -16.59 3.22
C ALA A 101 34.93 -18.05 3.19
N CYS A 102 33.61 -18.25 3.11
CA CYS A 102 32.99 -19.52 2.74
C CYS A 102 32.24 -19.39 1.42
N TYR A 103 32.27 -20.45 0.61
CA TYR A 103 31.43 -20.62 -0.58
C TYR A 103 31.28 -22.12 -0.91
N ASP A 104 30.10 -22.59 -1.35
CA ASP A 104 29.82 -23.98 -1.76
C ASP A 104 30.52 -25.08 -0.91
N SER A 105 30.21 -25.16 0.39
CA SER A 105 30.72 -26.22 1.27
C SER A 105 32.25 -26.24 1.41
N HIS A 106 32.89 -25.08 1.20
CA HIS A 106 34.33 -24.87 1.31
C HIS A 106 34.61 -23.54 1.99
N PHE A 107 35.65 -23.49 2.81
CA PHE A 107 36.19 -22.23 3.32
C PHE A 107 37.66 -22.07 2.94
N PHE A 108 38.07 -20.81 2.85
CA PHE A 108 39.48 -20.44 2.84
C PHE A 108 39.72 -19.21 3.74
N VAL A 109 40.90 -19.16 4.36
CA VAL A 109 41.37 -18.03 5.14
C VAL A 109 42.74 -17.60 4.61
N VAL A 110 42.90 -16.31 4.35
CA VAL A 110 44.14 -15.70 3.88
C VAL A 110 44.77 -14.96 5.04
N ASP A 111 46.06 -15.17 5.31
CA ASP A 111 46.86 -14.44 6.32
C ASP A 111 48.11 -13.86 5.65
N ILE A 112 48.12 -12.54 5.47
CA ILE A 112 49.19 -11.78 4.81
C ILE A 112 49.88 -10.90 5.83
N THR A 113 51.18 -11.12 6.06
CA THR A 113 52.05 -10.19 6.77
C THR A 113 52.86 -9.38 5.76
N PHE A 114 52.81 -8.05 5.86
CA PHE A 114 53.47 -7.14 4.93
C PHE A 114 54.11 -5.94 5.62
N ASP A 115 55.28 -5.53 5.13
CA ASP A 115 56.05 -4.38 5.62
C ASP A 115 56.21 -3.37 4.47
N ASN A 116 55.72 -2.15 4.68
CA ASN A 116 55.70 -1.12 3.64
C ASN A 116 57.03 -0.38 3.45
N ARG A 117 58.05 -0.69 4.27
CA ARG A 117 59.40 -0.11 4.25
C ARG A 117 60.44 -1.06 3.65
N GLN A 118 60.11 -2.35 3.54
CA GLN A 118 60.99 -3.36 2.94
C GLN A 118 60.79 -3.47 1.41
N PRO A 119 61.84 -3.80 0.65
CA PRO A 119 61.75 -3.94 -0.80
C PRO A 119 60.94 -5.16 -1.25
N ASN A 120 60.96 -6.23 -0.46
CA ASN A 120 60.01 -7.34 -0.56
C ASN A 120 58.86 -7.05 0.40
N VAL A 121 57.78 -6.49 -0.15
CA VAL A 121 56.69 -5.92 0.66
C VAL A 121 55.90 -7.01 1.41
N PHE A 122 55.83 -8.22 0.88
CA PHE A 122 55.15 -9.36 1.51
C PHE A 122 56.17 -10.28 2.17
N GLU A 123 56.03 -10.47 3.49
CA GLU A 123 56.93 -11.32 4.28
C GLU A 123 56.36 -12.73 4.47
N ARG A 124 55.02 -12.85 4.55
CA ARG A 124 54.30 -14.12 4.67
C ARG A 124 52.95 -14.00 4.00
N VAL A 125 52.62 -14.94 3.10
CA VAL A 125 51.30 -15.07 2.48
C VAL A 125 50.85 -16.52 2.68
N ASN A 126 50.04 -16.77 3.71
CA ASN A 126 49.47 -18.09 3.94
C ASN A 126 48.03 -18.14 3.43
N VAL A 127 47.67 -19.22 2.73
CA VAL A 127 46.31 -19.51 2.28
C VAL A 127 45.89 -20.84 2.87
N PHE A 128 45.03 -20.78 3.87
CA PHE A 128 44.46 -21.92 4.57
C PHE A 128 43.23 -22.40 3.81
N ASP A 129 43.27 -23.57 3.17
CA ASP A 129 42.19 -24.10 2.33
C ASP A 129 41.66 -25.48 2.77
N SER A 130 40.33 -25.66 2.70
CA SER A 130 39.63 -26.90 3.07
C SER A 130 39.41 -27.89 1.92
N LEU A 131 40.04 -27.69 0.76
CA LEU A 131 39.88 -28.55 -0.42
C LEU A 131 41.23 -28.96 -1.01
N SER A 132 41.24 -30.12 -1.67
CA SER A 132 42.33 -30.48 -2.57
C SER A 132 42.30 -29.62 -3.85
N SER A 133 43.41 -29.63 -4.59
CA SER A 133 43.88 -28.56 -5.49
C SER A 133 42.93 -28.02 -6.58
N THR A 134 41.81 -28.68 -6.88
CA THR A 134 40.94 -28.35 -8.03
C THR A 134 40.07 -27.10 -7.86
N ALA A 135 39.82 -26.64 -6.63
CA ALA A 135 38.93 -25.49 -6.36
C ALA A 135 39.62 -24.11 -6.23
N ARG A 136 40.97 -24.07 -6.25
CA ARG A 136 41.78 -22.88 -5.89
C ARG A 136 41.52 -21.61 -6.72
N ARG A 137 40.90 -21.73 -7.90
CA ARG A 137 40.57 -20.60 -8.81
C ARG A 137 39.82 -19.45 -8.13
N ARG A 138 38.99 -19.72 -7.12
CA ARG A 138 38.25 -18.66 -6.38
C ARG A 138 39.12 -17.95 -5.34
N ALA A 139 40.01 -18.67 -4.65
CA ALA A 139 41.00 -18.07 -3.75
C ALA A 139 41.96 -17.15 -4.52
N THR A 140 42.41 -17.56 -5.71
CA THR A 140 43.19 -16.74 -6.65
C THR A 140 42.51 -15.40 -6.96
N ALA A 141 41.22 -15.42 -7.28
CA ALA A 141 40.47 -14.21 -7.60
C ALA A 141 40.38 -13.23 -6.40
N VAL A 142 40.32 -13.73 -5.16
CA VAL A 142 40.36 -12.88 -3.96
C VAL A 142 41.76 -12.32 -3.73
N LEU A 143 42.81 -13.14 -3.86
CA LEU A 143 44.21 -12.69 -3.71
C LEU A 143 44.57 -11.60 -4.73
N HIS A 144 44.10 -11.70 -5.98
CA HIS A 144 44.24 -10.63 -6.98
C HIS A 144 43.51 -9.32 -6.60
N GLN A 145 42.37 -9.39 -5.92
CA GLN A 145 41.66 -8.19 -5.44
C GLN A 145 42.33 -7.56 -4.22
N VAL A 146 42.84 -8.40 -3.30
CA VAL A 146 43.67 -7.97 -2.17
C VAL A 146 44.95 -7.32 -2.68
N GLN A 147 45.63 -7.89 -3.68
CA GLN A 147 46.83 -7.30 -4.29
C GLN A 147 46.55 -5.90 -4.86
N LYS A 148 45.45 -5.73 -5.61
CA LYS A 148 45.04 -4.45 -6.19
C LYS A 148 44.64 -3.40 -5.15
N PHE A 149 44.09 -3.84 -4.01
CA PHE A 149 43.80 -2.97 -2.87
C PHE A 149 45.09 -2.57 -2.15
N LEU A 150 45.96 -3.53 -1.82
CA LEU A 150 47.20 -3.27 -1.09
C LEU A 150 48.15 -2.38 -1.90
N SER A 151 48.26 -2.55 -3.22
CA SER A 151 48.97 -1.59 -4.05
C SER A 151 48.24 -0.25 -4.11
N GLY A 152 47.05 -0.20 -4.72
CA GLY A 152 46.34 1.05 -5.03
C GLY A 152 45.95 1.91 -3.81
N PHE A 153 45.92 1.34 -2.60
CA PHE A 153 45.53 2.04 -1.38
C PHE A 153 46.65 2.08 -0.32
N CYS A 154 47.22 0.92 0.06
CA CYS A 154 48.20 0.87 1.16
C CYS A 154 49.59 1.34 0.72
N PHE A 155 50.10 0.81 -0.40
CA PHE A 155 51.44 1.13 -0.94
C PHE A 155 51.45 2.31 -1.91
N TYR A 156 50.31 2.99 -2.06
CA TYR A 156 50.16 4.14 -2.95
C TYR A 156 51.26 5.20 -2.74
N LYS A 157 51.94 5.58 -3.83
CA LYS A 157 53.13 6.45 -3.90
C LYS A 157 54.42 5.93 -3.23
N LEU A 158 54.49 4.70 -2.75
CA LEU A 158 55.76 4.05 -2.38
C LEU A 158 56.46 3.47 -3.62
N GLY A 159 57.79 3.34 -3.60
CA GLY A 159 58.55 2.83 -4.76
C GLY A 159 58.14 1.43 -5.22
N HIS A 160 57.64 0.60 -4.29
CA HIS A 160 57.18 -0.77 -4.56
C HIS A 160 55.72 -0.86 -5.08
N HIS A 161 55.03 0.28 -5.21
CA HIS A 161 53.65 0.36 -5.72
C HIS A 161 53.50 -0.25 -7.12
N GLN A 162 54.35 0.18 -8.05
CA GLN A 162 54.26 -0.21 -9.45
C GLN A 162 54.72 -1.66 -9.66
N SER A 163 55.73 -2.14 -8.92
CA SER A 163 56.15 -3.55 -8.99
C SER A 163 55.05 -4.53 -8.55
N VAL A 164 54.26 -4.19 -7.52
CA VAL A 164 53.11 -4.99 -7.07
C VAL A 164 51.89 -4.90 -8.02
N LEU A 165 51.85 -3.90 -8.92
CA LEU A 165 50.78 -3.77 -9.93
C LEU A 165 51.12 -4.39 -11.28
N GLN A 166 52.40 -4.39 -11.67
CA GLN A 166 52.84 -4.85 -12.99
C GLN A 166 52.81 -6.38 -13.13
N ASP A 167 53.09 -7.13 -12.07
CA ASP A 167 52.89 -8.58 -12.03
C ASP A 167 51.54 -8.90 -11.36
N PRO A 168 50.49 -9.32 -12.10
CA PRO A 168 49.18 -9.61 -11.53
C PRO A 168 49.16 -10.84 -10.61
N ASP A 169 50.17 -11.71 -10.67
CA ASP A 169 50.29 -12.93 -9.86
C ASP A 169 51.33 -12.81 -8.73
N TYR A 170 51.81 -11.60 -8.44
CA TYR A 170 52.88 -11.36 -7.45
C TYR A 170 52.57 -11.93 -6.05
N ILE A 171 51.39 -11.67 -5.48
CA ILE A 171 50.98 -12.29 -4.19
C ILE A 171 50.74 -13.79 -4.35
N MET A 172 50.27 -14.24 -5.52
CA MET A 172 49.99 -15.66 -5.79
C MET A 172 51.26 -16.51 -5.82
N GLN A 173 52.36 -15.99 -6.36
CA GLN A 173 53.66 -16.67 -6.40
C GLN A 173 54.29 -16.81 -5.01
N MET A 174 53.96 -15.91 -4.08
CA MET A 174 54.41 -15.94 -2.68
C MET A 174 53.48 -16.72 -1.74
N ALA A 175 52.34 -17.22 -2.23
CA ALA A 175 51.30 -17.85 -1.41
C ALA A 175 51.61 -19.30 -1.06
N GLU A 176 51.86 -19.58 0.22
CA GLU A 176 51.90 -20.94 0.77
C GLU A 176 50.48 -21.45 1.04
N PHE A 177 50.05 -22.46 0.28
CA PHE A 177 48.76 -23.12 0.48
C PHE A 177 48.88 -24.20 1.57
N ARG A 178 48.20 -23.99 2.71
CA ARG A 178 48.23 -24.86 3.88
C ARG A 178 46.89 -25.57 4.05
N HIS A 179 46.91 -26.90 4.09
CA HIS A 179 45.70 -27.71 4.14
C HIS A 179 45.07 -27.69 5.55
N CYS A 180 43.77 -27.46 5.62
CA CYS A 180 43.00 -27.38 6.86
C CYS A 180 42.10 -28.61 7.09
N PRO A 181 41.56 -28.80 8.32
CA PRO A 181 40.51 -29.78 8.57
C PRO A 181 39.37 -29.66 7.56
N VAL A 182 39.00 -30.79 6.94
CA VAL A 182 37.93 -30.86 5.95
C VAL A 182 36.61 -31.13 6.68
N GLN A 183 35.63 -30.24 6.51
CA GLN A 183 34.27 -30.46 7.03
C GLN A 183 33.62 -31.68 6.34
N THR A 184 32.83 -32.46 7.06
CA THR A 184 32.18 -33.66 6.49
C THR A 184 30.70 -33.47 6.21
N ASN A 185 30.06 -32.43 6.76
CA ASN A 185 28.62 -32.19 6.64
C ASN A 185 28.25 -31.14 5.57
N GLY A 186 29.20 -30.31 5.14
CA GLY A 186 29.07 -29.40 4.00
C GLY A 186 28.40 -28.05 4.28
N TYR A 187 28.00 -27.74 5.51
CA TYR A 187 27.32 -26.48 5.86
C TYR A 187 27.97 -25.68 7.00
N ASP A 188 28.98 -26.23 7.68
CA ASP A 188 29.72 -25.56 8.78
C ASP A 188 30.99 -24.81 8.34
N CYS A 189 31.21 -24.65 7.04
CA CYS A 189 32.32 -23.89 6.46
C CYS A 189 32.65 -22.57 7.20
N GLY A 190 31.63 -21.82 7.64
CA GLY A 190 31.79 -20.57 8.37
C GLY A 190 32.37 -20.76 9.77
N LEU A 191 31.98 -21.81 10.50
CA LEU A 191 32.52 -22.12 11.82
C LEU A 191 33.99 -22.57 11.74
N PHE A 192 34.31 -23.43 10.77
CA PHE A 192 35.71 -23.81 10.51
C PHE A 192 36.57 -22.60 10.14
N ALA A 193 36.06 -21.68 9.31
CA ALA A 193 36.76 -20.45 8.96
C ALA A 193 37.01 -19.53 10.18
N LEU A 194 36.00 -19.37 11.05
CA LEU A 194 36.13 -18.62 12.30
C LEU A 194 37.16 -19.25 13.26
N ALA A 195 37.15 -20.59 13.39
CA ALA A 195 38.12 -21.32 14.20
C ALA A 195 39.56 -21.13 13.70
N VAL A 196 39.77 -21.12 12.38
CA VAL A 196 41.06 -20.80 11.76
C VAL A 196 41.50 -19.37 12.05
N VAL A 197 40.64 -18.37 11.85
CA VAL A 197 40.95 -16.95 12.17
C VAL A 197 41.34 -16.80 13.64
N TRP A 198 40.62 -17.45 14.56
CA TRP A 198 40.92 -17.38 15.99
C TRP A 198 42.29 -17.97 16.35
N HIS A 199 42.65 -19.13 15.77
CA HIS A 199 43.98 -19.73 15.97
C HIS A 199 45.10 -18.84 15.44
N LEU A 200 44.88 -18.19 14.28
CA LEU A 200 45.84 -17.24 13.70
C LEU A 200 46.03 -16.00 14.57
N LEU A 201 44.96 -15.46 15.17
CA LEU A 201 45.03 -14.33 16.10
C LEU A 201 45.70 -14.68 17.44
N CYS A 202 45.70 -15.96 17.82
CA CYS A 202 46.43 -16.48 18.97
C CYS A 202 47.86 -16.96 18.64
N ASP A 203 48.34 -16.72 17.40
CA ASP A 203 49.61 -17.23 16.86
C ASP A 203 49.85 -18.74 17.08
N LYS A 204 48.80 -19.53 16.90
CA LYS A 204 48.85 -21.00 16.96
C LYS A 204 48.90 -21.62 15.55
N ASP A 205 49.77 -22.62 15.40
CA ASP A 205 49.82 -23.42 14.18
C ASP A 205 48.53 -24.21 13.96
N ILE A 206 48.10 -24.28 12.70
CA ILE A 206 46.90 -25.00 12.27
C ILE A 206 47.32 -26.32 11.64
N HIS A 207 46.94 -27.41 12.30
CA HIS A 207 47.08 -28.78 11.80
C HIS A 207 45.69 -29.38 11.53
N PRO A 208 45.55 -30.35 10.61
CA PRO A 208 44.28 -31.03 10.34
C PRO A 208 43.62 -31.75 11.55
N SER A 209 44.34 -31.87 12.67
CA SER A 209 43.89 -32.49 13.92
C SER A 209 43.59 -31.49 15.05
N VAL A 210 43.67 -30.17 14.81
CA VAL A 210 43.47 -29.15 15.87
C VAL A 210 42.00 -29.00 16.26
N PHE A 211 41.09 -29.26 15.33
CA PHE A 211 39.65 -29.35 15.57
C PHE A 211 39.01 -30.25 14.49
N THR A 212 37.98 -30.99 14.88
CA THR A 212 37.26 -31.95 14.04
C THR A 212 35.82 -31.52 13.81
N GLN A 213 35.09 -32.20 12.91
CA GLN A 213 33.65 -31.96 12.73
C GLN A 213 32.88 -32.16 14.04
N ALA A 214 33.24 -33.14 14.87
CA ALA A 214 32.55 -33.40 16.14
C ALA A 214 32.70 -32.23 17.14
N ASP A 215 33.85 -31.54 17.14
CA ASP A 215 34.08 -30.36 17.97
C ASP A 215 33.21 -29.17 17.51
N ILE A 216 33.08 -29.01 16.18
CA ILE A 216 32.26 -27.96 15.56
C ILE A 216 30.75 -28.23 15.72
N ASP A 217 30.31 -29.48 15.55
CA ASP A 217 28.94 -29.91 15.81
C ASP A 217 28.57 -29.65 17.29
N THR A 218 29.49 -29.93 18.22
CA THR A 218 29.32 -29.65 19.66
C THR A 218 29.21 -28.15 19.93
N PHE A 219 30.07 -27.33 19.32
CA PHE A 219 30.00 -25.86 19.42
C PHE A 219 28.67 -25.31 18.89
N ARG A 220 28.15 -25.88 17.80
CA ARG A 220 26.88 -25.50 17.19
C ARG A 220 25.67 -25.83 18.07
N VAL A 221 25.64 -27.02 18.68
CA VAL A 221 24.49 -27.51 19.47
C VAL A 221 24.33 -26.78 20.82
N GLN A 222 25.41 -26.28 21.42
CA GLN A 222 25.35 -25.64 22.75
C GLN A 222 24.76 -24.21 22.77
N GLN A 223 24.16 -23.70 21.68
CA GLN A 223 23.62 -22.33 21.56
C GLN A 223 24.59 -21.22 22.00
N VAL A 224 25.87 -21.38 21.65
CA VAL A 224 26.96 -20.61 22.24
C VAL A 224 27.07 -19.17 21.70
N VAL A 225 26.42 -18.77 20.61
CA VAL A 225 26.61 -17.42 20.01
C VAL A 225 26.39 -16.27 21.02
N GLU A 226 25.36 -16.32 21.85
CA GLU A 226 25.13 -15.30 22.90
C GLU A 226 26.15 -15.43 24.04
N GLN A 227 26.42 -16.65 24.52
CA GLN A 227 27.42 -16.90 25.59
C GLN A 227 28.88 -16.64 25.17
N PHE A 228 29.17 -16.71 23.86
CA PHE A 228 30.48 -16.46 23.25
C PHE A 228 30.79 -14.97 23.28
N VAL A 229 29.83 -14.17 22.80
CA VAL A 229 29.88 -12.71 22.86
C VAL A 229 29.99 -12.25 24.33
N GLU A 230 29.20 -12.82 25.24
CA GLU A 230 29.21 -12.47 26.66
C GLU A 230 30.54 -12.79 27.36
N LYS A 231 31.16 -13.95 27.08
CA LYS A 231 32.49 -14.31 27.60
C LYS A 231 33.63 -13.50 26.97
N CYS A 232 33.55 -13.14 25.69
CA CYS A 232 34.58 -12.32 25.04
C CYS A 232 34.67 -10.90 25.64
N HIS A 233 33.57 -10.37 26.16
CA HIS A 233 33.56 -9.07 26.84
C HIS A 233 34.30 -9.07 28.19
N THR A 234 34.38 -10.21 28.90
CA THR A 234 34.90 -10.26 30.29
C THR A 234 36.38 -10.65 30.44
N TYR A 235 37.09 -10.99 29.36
CA TYR A 235 38.51 -11.40 29.45
C TYR A 235 39.50 -10.23 29.31
N ASP A 236 40.28 -9.99 30.36
CA ASP A 236 41.52 -9.20 30.32
C ASP A 236 42.72 -10.08 29.91
N TYR A 237 43.72 -9.50 29.26
CA TYR A 237 44.61 -10.24 28.35
C TYR A 237 46.00 -10.55 28.94
N GLU A 238 46.07 -11.28 30.07
CA GLU A 238 47.34 -11.87 30.49
C GLU A 238 47.22 -13.27 31.15
N GLN A 239 48.08 -14.18 30.68
CA GLN A 239 48.34 -15.57 31.10
C GLN A 239 47.39 -16.72 30.68
N LYS A 240 48.04 -17.77 30.16
CA LYS A 240 47.63 -19.19 30.01
C LYS A 240 46.58 -19.56 28.95
N LEU A 241 46.98 -19.39 27.68
CA LEU A 241 46.41 -20.08 26.51
C LEU A 241 47.06 -21.45 26.22
N TYR A 242 47.68 -22.09 27.23
CA TYR A 242 48.49 -23.31 27.12
C TYR A 242 48.00 -24.47 28.02
N SER A 243 46.82 -25.01 27.70
CA SER A 243 46.51 -26.44 27.79
C SER A 243 45.21 -26.68 27.02
N GLY A 244 45.25 -27.48 25.96
CA GLY A 244 44.08 -27.73 25.11
C GLY A 244 42.96 -28.52 25.81
N SER A 245 41.82 -28.61 25.12
CA SER A 245 40.51 -29.15 25.54
C SER A 245 39.55 -28.08 26.07
N PHE A 246 38.40 -27.96 25.38
CA PHE A 246 37.31 -27.02 25.66
C PHE A 246 36.30 -27.64 26.66
N VAL A 247 35.59 -26.79 27.42
CA VAL A 247 34.49 -27.11 28.38
C VAL A 247 34.98 -27.74 29.72
N PRO A 248 34.44 -27.38 30.93
CA PRO A 248 33.26 -26.55 31.26
C PRO A 248 33.53 -25.26 32.08
N VAL A 249 32.44 -24.66 32.59
CA VAL A 249 32.30 -23.29 33.13
C VAL A 249 32.58 -23.14 34.64
N CYS A 250 33.21 -22.02 34.99
CA CYS A 250 33.22 -21.26 36.25
C CYS A 250 32.70 -21.92 37.55
N MET A 251 33.60 -22.15 38.50
CA MET A 251 33.58 -21.60 39.87
C MET A 251 34.94 -21.87 40.54
N ASP A 252 35.36 -20.98 41.44
CA ASP A 252 36.56 -21.07 42.30
C ASP A 252 37.93 -21.17 41.57
N MET A 253 38.97 -20.39 41.88
CA MET A 253 39.29 -19.74 43.14
C MET A 253 39.86 -18.32 42.95
N LEU A 254 39.33 -17.39 43.74
CA LEU A 254 40.13 -16.32 44.32
C LEU A 254 41.13 -16.94 45.31
N GLN A 255 42.42 -16.59 45.22
CA GLN A 255 43.24 -15.97 46.29
C GLN A 255 44.77 -16.14 46.06
N PRO A 256 45.61 -15.26 46.65
CA PRO A 256 46.86 -14.81 46.01
C PRO A 256 48.14 -15.23 46.77
N ASP A 257 49.33 -14.86 46.25
CA ASP A 257 50.14 -13.82 46.94
C ASP A 257 51.32 -13.22 46.12
N GLN A 258 51.49 -11.91 46.34
CA GLN A 258 52.69 -11.02 46.36
C GLN A 258 54.00 -11.39 45.59
N THR A 259 54.70 -10.44 44.94
CA THR A 259 55.44 -9.36 45.61
C THR A 259 55.97 -8.22 44.69
N THR A 260 56.15 -7.02 45.29
CA THR A 260 57.11 -5.92 44.98
C THR A 260 56.95 -4.93 43.78
N LEU A 261 56.83 -3.65 44.16
CA LEU A 261 57.02 -2.33 43.48
C LEU A 261 58.46 -1.77 43.76
N PRO A 262 58.88 -0.50 43.48
CA PRO A 262 58.38 0.65 42.65
C PRO A 262 59.46 1.04 41.58
N PRO A 263 59.96 2.29 41.28
CA PRO A 263 59.44 3.69 41.40
C PRO A 263 59.64 4.67 40.18
N ASP A 264 58.76 5.69 40.13
CA ASP A 264 58.92 7.15 39.93
C ASP A 264 59.87 7.84 38.89
N VAL A 265 59.38 8.95 38.28
CA VAL A 265 59.75 10.36 38.60
C VAL A 265 58.98 11.40 37.72
N GLU A 266 58.59 12.55 38.30
CA GLU A 266 57.92 13.71 37.66
C GLU A 266 58.88 14.72 36.95
N GLY A 267 58.36 15.68 36.14
CA GLY A 267 59.28 16.64 35.47
C GLY A 267 58.82 17.94 34.76
N LYS A 268 57.77 18.68 35.18
CA LYS A 268 57.57 20.16 34.99
C LYS A 268 57.51 20.84 33.58
N ARG A 269 56.83 22.01 33.57
CA ARG A 269 56.60 22.96 32.44
C ARG A 269 57.62 24.11 32.42
N MET A 270 57.78 24.78 31.27
CA MET A 270 58.11 26.23 31.13
C MET A 270 57.53 26.79 29.83
N ALA A 271 57.35 28.13 29.72
CA ALA A 271 56.65 28.79 28.61
C ALA A 271 57.39 30.03 28.07
N GLY A 272 57.15 30.42 26.80
CA GLY A 272 57.87 31.53 26.15
C GLY A 272 57.15 32.20 24.97
N ARG A 273 56.09 33.00 25.27
CA ARG A 273 55.75 34.39 24.85
C ARG A 273 56.08 34.98 23.42
N PRO A 274 55.45 36.11 22.98
CA PRO A 274 54.62 36.09 21.74
C PRO A 274 54.69 37.33 20.80
N LYS A 275 53.77 37.38 19.78
CA LYS A 275 53.34 38.53 18.94
C LYS A 275 54.38 39.02 17.90
N THR A 276 54.07 39.56 16.70
CA THR A 276 52.85 40.08 16.01
C THR A 276 52.90 39.69 14.51
N SER A 277 51.80 39.47 13.77
CA SER A 277 51.05 40.54 13.06
C SER A 277 49.62 40.15 12.61
N SER A 278 48.88 41.11 12.05
CA SER A 278 47.42 41.13 11.77
C SER A 278 46.93 40.23 10.61
N PRO A 279 45.60 40.01 10.46
CA PRO A 279 45.06 38.78 9.87
C PRO A 279 44.61 38.90 8.40
N THR A 280 44.78 37.81 7.62
CA THR A 280 43.82 37.23 6.62
C THR A 280 44.48 36.07 5.87
N ALA A 281 44.27 34.81 6.30
CA ALA A 281 44.54 33.60 5.50
C ALA A 281 43.85 32.33 6.08
N ASP A 282 44.19 31.96 7.32
CA ASP A 282 43.80 30.64 7.90
C ASP A 282 42.30 30.42 8.09
N THR A 283 41.49 31.49 8.02
CA THR A 283 40.01 31.37 8.05
C THR A 283 39.40 30.88 6.73
N ASP A 284 40.15 30.85 5.61
CA ASP A 284 39.63 30.37 4.32
C ASP A 284 39.80 28.86 4.11
N TRP A 285 40.83 28.22 4.69
CA TRP A 285 41.02 26.76 4.59
C TRP A 285 39.87 25.98 5.26
N TYR A 286 39.48 26.36 6.49
CA TYR A 286 38.29 25.80 7.15
C TYR A 286 37.00 26.09 6.38
N ARG A 287 36.97 27.17 5.58
CA ARG A 287 35.82 27.57 4.75
C ARG A 287 35.72 26.69 3.50
N GLN A 288 36.83 26.40 2.83
CA GLN A 288 36.91 25.50 1.67
C GLN A 288 36.63 24.03 2.03
N ARG A 289 37.10 23.52 3.17
CA ARG A 289 36.83 22.11 3.54
C ARG A 289 35.35 21.87 3.88
N ARG A 290 34.67 22.86 4.45
CA ARG A 290 33.20 22.89 4.59
C ARG A 290 32.48 23.03 3.25
N TYR A 291 33.13 23.59 2.22
CA TYR A 291 32.58 23.75 0.88
C TYR A 291 32.51 22.39 0.16
N ASN A 292 33.61 21.61 0.13
CA ASN A 292 33.64 20.32 -0.56
C ASN A 292 32.75 19.22 0.06
N ASP A 293 32.67 19.13 1.40
CA ASP A 293 31.77 18.17 2.06
C ASP A 293 30.29 18.55 1.85
N ASN A 294 30.00 19.85 1.74
CA ASN A 294 28.71 20.31 1.23
C ASN A 294 28.54 19.98 -0.26
N ASP A 295 29.57 20.07 -1.11
CA ASP A 295 29.49 19.75 -2.54
C ASP A 295 29.23 18.26 -2.80
N VAL A 296 29.75 17.32 -2.02
CA VAL A 296 29.41 15.88 -2.16
C VAL A 296 27.98 15.61 -1.70
N LYS A 297 27.57 16.19 -0.55
CA LYS A 297 26.16 16.15 -0.09
C LYS A 297 25.23 16.82 -1.12
N LYS A 298 25.69 17.87 -1.80
CA LYS A 298 25.01 18.59 -2.89
C LYS A 298 25.01 17.78 -4.18
N HIS A 299 26.01 16.95 -4.49
CA HIS A 299 25.98 16.01 -5.63
C HIS A 299 25.01 14.85 -5.37
N SER A 300 24.98 14.27 -4.17
CA SER A 300 23.95 13.27 -3.81
C SER A 300 22.54 13.90 -3.78
N ARG A 301 22.41 15.13 -3.28
CA ARG A 301 21.17 15.92 -3.39
C ARG A 301 20.83 16.24 -4.84
N ALA A 302 21.81 16.56 -5.70
CA ALA A 302 21.62 16.87 -7.11
C ALA A 302 21.20 15.63 -7.90
N GLN A 303 21.76 14.46 -7.60
CA GLN A 303 21.37 13.20 -8.24
C GLN A 303 19.97 12.75 -7.78
N LYS A 304 19.64 12.94 -6.48
CA LYS A 304 18.26 12.78 -5.98
C LYS A 304 17.31 13.83 -6.57
N GLN A 305 17.75 15.07 -6.76
CA GLN A 305 16.99 16.13 -7.43
C GLN A 305 16.82 15.83 -8.92
N GLN A 306 17.80 15.27 -9.62
CA GLN A 306 17.70 14.85 -11.01
C GLN A 306 16.74 13.67 -11.16
N GLN A 307 16.80 12.67 -10.28
CA GLN A 307 15.79 11.60 -10.24
C GLN A 307 14.39 12.13 -9.91
N GLN A 308 14.27 13.08 -8.97
CA GLN A 308 12.99 13.74 -8.66
C GLN A 308 12.50 14.61 -9.82
N GLN A 309 13.38 15.32 -10.53
CA GLN A 309 13.05 16.12 -11.70
C GLN A 309 12.67 15.23 -12.89
N GLN A 310 13.36 14.13 -13.13
CA GLN A 310 13.01 13.15 -14.16
C GLN A 310 11.65 12.50 -13.83
N GLN A 311 11.43 12.12 -12.57
CA GLN A 311 10.13 11.66 -12.10
C GLN A 311 9.05 12.75 -12.26
N GLN A 312 9.33 14.01 -11.92
CA GLN A 312 8.39 15.12 -12.13
C GLN A 312 8.10 15.38 -13.61
N ARG A 313 9.11 15.28 -14.50
CA ARG A 313 8.93 15.37 -15.96
C ARG A 313 8.02 14.26 -16.46
N ILE A 314 8.23 13.00 -16.06
CA ILE A 314 7.34 11.88 -16.40
C ILE A 314 5.92 12.13 -15.88
N LEU A 315 5.77 12.61 -14.64
CA LEU A 315 4.45 12.93 -14.06
C LEU A 315 3.75 14.08 -14.82
N GLN A 316 4.48 15.11 -15.24
CA GLN A 316 3.96 16.20 -16.06
C GLN A 316 3.61 15.73 -17.47
N GLU A 317 4.48 14.97 -18.11
CA GLU A 317 4.28 14.43 -19.46
C GLU A 317 3.05 13.54 -19.52
N TYR A 318 2.86 12.64 -18.55
CA TYR A 318 1.67 11.80 -18.43
C TYR A 318 0.46 12.52 -17.80
N ASN A 319 0.58 13.82 -17.50
CA ASN A 319 -0.44 14.66 -16.88
C ASN A 319 -1.08 13.99 -15.65
N VAL A 320 -0.24 13.43 -14.78
CA VAL A 320 -0.67 12.64 -13.61
C VAL A 320 -1.25 13.60 -12.57
N PRO A 321 -2.53 13.43 -12.18
CA PRO A 321 -3.19 14.37 -11.27
C PRO A 321 -2.54 14.36 -9.89
N THR A 322 -2.34 15.55 -9.34
CA THR A 322 -1.98 15.76 -7.94
C THR A 322 -3.17 15.42 -7.03
N THR A 323 -2.92 15.17 -5.74
CA THR A 323 -3.99 15.00 -4.73
C THR A 323 -4.99 16.16 -4.73
N LYS A 324 -4.54 17.39 -5.00
CA LYS A 324 -5.41 18.58 -5.07
C LYS A 324 -6.34 18.54 -6.29
N GLU A 325 -5.90 18.01 -7.42
CA GLU A 325 -6.72 17.84 -8.62
C GLU A 325 -7.70 16.68 -8.48
N VAL A 326 -7.27 15.56 -7.89
CA VAL A 326 -8.19 14.44 -7.53
C VAL A 326 -9.32 14.95 -6.61
N LEU A 327 -8.99 15.72 -5.57
CA LEU A 327 -10.00 16.31 -4.67
C LEU A 327 -10.89 17.35 -5.37
N LYS A 328 -10.32 18.23 -6.22
CA LYS A 328 -11.10 19.18 -7.03
C LYS A 328 -12.07 18.50 -7.99
N PHE A 329 -11.70 17.34 -8.55
CA PHE A 329 -12.58 16.54 -9.39
C PHE A 329 -13.68 15.85 -8.57
N ALA A 330 -13.35 15.38 -7.36
CA ALA A 330 -14.29 14.73 -6.45
C ALA A 330 -15.40 15.67 -5.95
N VAL A 331 -15.08 16.89 -5.51
CA VAL A 331 -16.04 17.80 -4.84
C VAL A 331 -17.35 18.06 -5.61
N PRO A 332 -17.36 18.35 -6.93
CA PRO A 332 -18.60 18.48 -7.69
C PRO A 332 -19.42 17.19 -7.74
N ALA A 333 -18.76 16.03 -7.85
CA ALA A 333 -19.44 14.73 -7.86
C ALA A 333 -20.09 14.44 -6.49
N ILE A 334 -19.37 14.67 -5.39
CA ILE A 334 -19.91 14.53 -4.02
C ILE A 334 -21.20 15.35 -3.89
N SER A 335 -21.17 16.61 -4.30
CA SER A 335 -22.32 17.52 -4.19
C SER A 335 -23.58 16.95 -4.87
N VAL A 336 -23.44 16.42 -6.09
CA VAL A 336 -24.57 15.86 -6.87
C VAL A 336 -25.07 14.53 -6.29
N TRP A 337 -24.18 13.64 -5.84
CA TRP A 337 -24.56 12.30 -5.39
C TRP A 337 -25.00 12.23 -3.92
N LEU A 338 -24.60 13.18 -3.08
CA LEU A 338 -24.89 13.18 -1.64
C LEU A 338 -26.34 13.58 -1.30
N CYS A 339 -27.02 14.32 -2.16
CA CYS A 339 -28.36 14.85 -1.85
C CYS A 339 -29.42 13.75 -1.65
N VAL A 340 -29.50 12.73 -2.53
CA VAL A 340 -30.52 11.67 -2.42
C VAL A 340 -30.32 10.80 -1.17
N PRO A 341 -29.10 10.32 -0.84
CA PRO A 341 -28.89 9.52 0.37
C PRO A 341 -29.10 10.32 1.67
N LEU A 342 -28.77 11.62 1.68
CA LEU A 342 -29.11 12.49 2.82
C LEU A 342 -30.62 12.61 3.04
N MET A 343 -31.44 12.67 1.98
CA MET A 343 -32.91 12.63 2.13
C MET A 343 -33.39 11.35 2.83
N ALA A 344 -32.88 10.18 2.41
CA ALA A 344 -33.22 8.91 3.05
C ALA A 344 -32.75 8.82 4.52
N MET A 345 -31.65 9.52 4.85
CA MET A 345 -31.18 9.67 6.23
C MET A 345 -32.10 10.59 7.06
N MET A 346 -32.64 11.66 6.46
CA MET A 346 -33.68 12.49 7.07
C MET A 346 -34.99 11.72 7.27
N ASP A 347 -35.44 10.94 6.28
CA ASP A 347 -36.61 10.04 6.41
C ASP A 347 -36.43 9.10 7.62
N THR A 348 -35.23 8.50 7.75
CA THR A 348 -34.88 7.60 8.87
C THR A 348 -34.93 8.32 10.23
N SER A 349 -34.30 9.49 10.34
CA SER A 349 -34.30 10.31 11.56
C SER A 349 -35.71 10.80 11.93
N ALA A 350 -36.53 11.20 10.96
CA ALA A 350 -37.88 11.68 11.19
C ALA A 350 -38.82 10.56 11.69
N VAL A 351 -38.72 9.34 11.14
CA VAL A 351 -39.50 8.20 11.65
C VAL A 351 -39.06 7.81 13.07
N GLY A 352 -37.75 7.68 13.32
CA GLY A 352 -37.27 7.29 14.65
C GLY A 352 -37.55 8.32 15.74
N SER A 353 -37.39 9.61 15.44
CA SER A 353 -37.61 10.69 16.41
C SER A 353 -39.09 11.04 16.63
N MET A 354 -39.98 10.79 15.66
CA MET A 354 -41.38 11.25 15.72
C MET A 354 -42.42 10.12 15.78
N ALA A 355 -42.07 8.89 15.41
CA ALA A 355 -42.94 7.72 15.47
C ALA A 355 -42.39 6.57 16.34
N GLY A 356 -41.11 6.61 16.72
CA GLY A 356 -40.51 5.72 17.71
C GLY A 356 -39.87 4.44 17.16
N THR A 357 -39.46 3.56 18.09
CA THR A 357 -38.56 2.42 17.82
C THR A 357 -39.17 1.35 16.91
N LEU A 358 -40.45 1.01 17.07
CA LEU A 358 -41.11 -0.01 16.23
C LEU A 358 -41.21 0.44 14.75
N PRO A 359 -41.71 1.64 14.40
CA PRO A 359 -41.62 2.18 13.04
C PRO A 359 -40.19 2.24 12.49
N LEU A 360 -39.20 2.63 13.30
CA LEU A 360 -37.80 2.68 12.90
C LEU A 360 -37.21 1.27 12.63
N ALA A 361 -37.61 0.26 13.41
CA ALA A 361 -37.25 -1.13 13.17
C ALA A 361 -37.90 -1.67 11.88
N ALA A 362 -39.17 -1.35 11.64
CA ALA A 362 -39.90 -1.72 10.43
C ALA A 362 -39.28 -1.12 9.15
N LEU A 363 -38.61 0.04 9.25
CA LEU A 363 -37.85 0.60 8.13
C LEU A 363 -36.68 -0.28 7.68
N ASN A 364 -36.03 -1.07 8.56
CA ASN A 364 -34.88 -1.88 8.15
C ASN A 364 -35.19 -2.88 7.02
N PRO A 365 -36.15 -3.82 7.17
CA PRO A 365 -36.50 -4.72 6.09
C PRO A 365 -37.21 -4.01 4.93
N ALA A 366 -37.93 -2.91 5.19
CA ALA A 366 -38.65 -2.18 4.14
C ALA A 366 -37.72 -1.39 3.20
N ILE A 367 -36.72 -0.69 3.74
CA ILE A 367 -35.71 0.04 2.97
C ILE A 367 -34.76 -0.93 2.28
N ALA A 368 -34.43 -2.07 2.91
CA ALA A 368 -33.71 -3.16 2.27
C ALA A 368 -34.41 -3.63 0.98
N VAL A 369 -35.68 -4.03 1.06
CA VAL A 369 -36.48 -4.45 -0.12
C VAL A 369 -36.48 -3.36 -1.21
N ILE A 370 -36.83 -2.11 -0.87
CA ILE A 370 -36.85 -1.01 -1.84
C ILE A 370 -35.47 -0.76 -2.47
N SER A 371 -34.40 -0.78 -1.67
CA SER A 371 -33.05 -0.46 -2.14
C SER A 371 -32.45 -1.55 -3.02
N TYR A 372 -32.61 -2.83 -2.65
CA TYR A 372 -32.08 -3.94 -3.44
C TYR A 372 -32.87 -4.10 -4.75
N SER A 373 -34.19 -3.96 -4.72
CA SER A 373 -35.02 -3.93 -5.93
C SER A 373 -34.69 -2.73 -6.85
N SER A 374 -34.41 -1.56 -6.28
CA SER A 374 -33.94 -0.39 -7.05
C SER A 374 -32.56 -0.60 -7.69
N LYS A 375 -31.64 -1.29 -6.99
CA LYS A 375 -30.31 -1.62 -7.52
C LYS A 375 -30.37 -2.57 -8.73
N LEU A 376 -31.38 -3.44 -8.82
CA LEU A 376 -31.58 -4.29 -10.01
C LEU A 376 -31.88 -3.47 -11.27
N VAL A 377 -32.62 -2.36 -11.19
CA VAL A 377 -32.89 -1.50 -12.36
C VAL A 377 -31.76 -0.50 -12.68
N ALA A 378 -30.62 -0.54 -11.99
CA ALA A 378 -29.50 0.38 -12.20
C ALA A 378 -28.87 0.31 -13.61
N PHE A 379 -29.18 -0.73 -14.40
CA PHE A 379 -28.81 -0.79 -15.82
C PHE A 379 -29.39 0.40 -16.62
N LEU A 380 -30.49 1.01 -16.16
CA LEU A 380 -31.05 2.25 -16.70
C LEU A 380 -30.03 3.39 -16.68
N PHE A 381 -29.20 3.50 -15.64
CA PHE A 381 -28.24 4.62 -15.52
C PHE A 381 -27.02 4.40 -16.43
N SER A 382 -26.48 3.19 -16.46
CA SER A 382 -25.40 2.82 -17.38
C SER A 382 -25.81 2.98 -18.85
N GLY A 383 -27.00 2.47 -19.22
CA GLY A 383 -27.55 2.61 -20.57
C GLY A 383 -27.87 4.06 -20.94
N THR A 384 -28.44 4.83 -20.01
CA THR A 384 -28.68 6.27 -20.20
C THR A 384 -27.39 7.02 -20.50
N THR A 385 -26.32 6.74 -19.77
CA THR A 385 -25.00 7.37 -19.98
C THR A 385 -24.50 7.11 -21.40
N ALA A 386 -24.54 5.86 -21.86
CA ALA A 386 -24.08 5.46 -23.19
C ALA A 386 -24.94 6.04 -24.32
N ILE A 387 -26.28 5.94 -24.22
CA ILE A 387 -27.22 6.45 -25.22
C ILE A 387 -27.11 7.98 -25.31
N MET A 388 -27.01 8.67 -24.17
CA MET A 388 -26.90 10.13 -24.15
C MET A 388 -25.56 10.62 -24.71
N ALA A 389 -24.45 9.98 -24.34
CA ALA A 389 -23.13 10.31 -24.89
C ALA A 389 -23.09 10.11 -26.42
N ALA A 390 -23.65 9.00 -26.93
CA ALA A 390 -23.76 8.74 -28.37
C ALA A 390 -24.64 9.78 -29.09
N ALA A 391 -25.76 10.20 -28.48
CA ALA A 391 -26.63 11.24 -29.04
C ALA A 391 -25.95 12.61 -29.07
N VAL A 392 -25.18 12.98 -28.03
CA VAL A 392 -24.39 14.23 -28.00
C VAL A 392 -23.26 14.21 -29.04
N ALA A 393 -22.56 13.08 -29.20
CA ALA A 393 -21.51 12.93 -30.21
C ALA A 393 -22.07 13.03 -31.65
N THR A 394 -23.21 12.39 -31.90
CA THR A 394 -23.92 12.44 -33.20
C THR A 394 -24.37 13.87 -33.52
N GLU A 395 -24.94 14.57 -32.54
CA GLU A 395 -25.35 15.98 -32.69
C GLU A 395 -24.17 16.89 -33.04
N LYS A 396 -23.01 16.70 -32.39
CA LYS A 396 -21.79 17.48 -32.68
C LYS A 396 -21.28 17.22 -34.11
N ARG A 397 -21.34 15.97 -34.59
CA ARG A 397 -20.95 15.58 -35.95
C ARG A 397 -21.90 16.13 -37.02
N ASN A 398 -23.20 16.20 -36.74
CA ASN A 398 -24.25 16.63 -37.66
C ASN A 398 -24.66 18.11 -37.45
N SER A 399 -23.77 18.91 -36.87
CA SER A 399 -24.04 20.30 -36.46
C SER A 399 -24.35 21.26 -37.62
N THR A 400 -24.04 20.87 -38.86
CA THR A 400 -24.39 21.60 -40.09
C THR A 400 -25.71 21.16 -40.74
N THR A 401 -26.24 19.97 -40.40
CA THR A 401 -27.38 19.35 -41.10
C THR A 401 -28.60 19.11 -40.20
N THR A 402 -28.45 19.20 -38.88
CA THR A 402 -29.56 19.02 -37.92
C THR A 402 -29.72 20.24 -37.01
N PRO A 403 -30.96 20.67 -36.70
CA PRO A 403 -31.19 21.81 -35.83
C PRO A 403 -30.77 21.48 -34.38
N PRO A 404 -30.10 22.41 -33.66
CA PRO A 404 -29.27 22.08 -32.51
C PRO A 404 -30.03 21.47 -31.32
N ASN A 405 -29.43 20.43 -30.75
CA ASN A 405 -29.92 19.51 -29.71
C ASN A 405 -31.12 18.62 -30.11
N ARG A 406 -31.48 18.45 -31.40
CA ARG A 406 -32.68 17.66 -31.78
C ARG A 406 -32.51 16.15 -31.53
N THR A 407 -31.32 15.59 -31.78
CA THR A 407 -31.02 14.17 -31.53
C THR A 407 -30.93 13.91 -30.04
N THR A 408 -30.24 14.79 -29.30
CA THR A 408 -30.12 14.75 -27.84
C THR A 408 -31.49 14.84 -27.14
N ALA A 409 -32.38 15.73 -27.61
CA ALA A 409 -33.73 15.87 -27.09
C ALA A 409 -34.58 14.61 -27.27
N LYS A 410 -34.56 14.01 -28.48
CA LYS A 410 -35.28 12.75 -28.76
C LYS A 410 -34.72 11.58 -27.97
N ALA A 411 -33.40 11.48 -27.83
CA ALA A 411 -32.76 10.47 -27.00
C ALA A 411 -33.18 10.59 -25.53
N LEU A 412 -33.17 11.82 -24.97
CA LEU A 412 -33.64 12.05 -23.60
C LEU A 412 -35.10 11.63 -23.44
N LEU A 413 -35.99 12.04 -24.34
CA LEU A 413 -37.41 11.69 -24.27
C LEU A 413 -37.60 10.15 -24.24
N GLY A 414 -36.95 9.43 -25.15
CA GLY A 414 -36.99 7.97 -25.19
C GLY A 414 -36.42 7.30 -23.92
N ILE A 415 -35.34 7.85 -23.36
CA ILE A 415 -34.75 7.41 -22.09
C ILE A 415 -35.76 7.58 -20.94
N LEU A 416 -36.43 8.73 -20.84
CA LEU A 416 -37.39 9.02 -19.78
C LEU A 416 -38.65 8.12 -19.91
N GLN A 417 -39.17 7.92 -21.12
CA GLN A 417 -40.26 6.98 -21.41
C GLN A 417 -39.90 5.55 -20.97
N PHE A 418 -38.73 5.04 -21.39
CA PHE A 418 -38.28 3.68 -21.05
C PHE A 418 -38.02 3.52 -19.55
N SER A 419 -37.41 4.52 -18.91
CA SER A 419 -37.18 4.51 -17.46
C SER A 419 -38.48 4.53 -16.67
N THR A 420 -39.48 5.28 -17.15
CA THR A 420 -40.83 5.30 -16.55
C THR A 420 -41.50 3.94 -16.70
N LEU A 421 -41.44 3.31 -17.88
CA LEU A 421 -41.98 1.98 -18.13
C LEU A 421 -41.37 0.91 -17.20
N VAL A 422 -40.03 0.90 -17.06
CA VAL A 422 -39.32 0.00 -16.15
C VAL A 422 -39.65 0.32 -14.69
N GLY A 423 -39.80 1.59 -14.32
CA GLY A 423 -40.22 2.02 -12.99
C GLY A 423 -41.66 1.62 -12.64
N VAL A 424 -42.58 1.65 -13.60
CA VAL A 424 -43.95 1.11 -13.46
C VAL A 424 -43.92 -0.40 -13.26
N GLY A 425 -43.16 -1.14 -14.09
CA GLY A 425 -42.99 -2.59 -13.92
C GLY A 425 -42.43 -2.95 -12.54
N LEU A 426 -41.39 -2.24 -12.09
CA LEU A 426 -40.82 -2.43 -10.76
C LEU A 426 -41.81 -2.09 -9.64
N GLY A 427 -42.56 -1.00 -9.78
CA GLY A 427 -43.63 -0.61 -8.86
C GLY A 427 -44.73 -1.67 -8.75
N LEU A 428 -45.21 -2.20 -9.87
CA LEU A 428 -46.21 -3.28 -9.88
C LEU A 428 -45.67 -4.55 -9.20
N CYS A 429 -44.44 -4.97 -9.50
CA CYS A 429 -43.80 -6.10 -8.83
C CYS A 429 -43.69 -5.87 -7.32
N LEU A 430 -43.22 -4.70 -6.88
CA LEU A 430 -43.13 -4.38 -5.44
C LEU A 430 -44.50 -4.32 -4.76
N MET A 431 -45.53 -3.81 -5.44
CA MET A 431 -46.89 -3.73 -4.91
C MET A 431 -47.49 -5.12 -4.64
N ILE A 432 -47.28 -6.07 -5.58
CA ILE A 432 -47.77 -7.45 -5.50
C ILE A 432 -46.94 -8.27 -4.51
N PHE A 433 -45.61 -8.17 -4.58
CA PHE A 433 -44.69 -9.04 -3.82
C PHE A 433 -44.17 -8.44 -2.51
N ALA A 434 -44.66 -7.27 -2.06
CA ALA A 434 -44.24 -6.60 -0.83
C ALA A 434 -44.17 -7.54 0.39
N LYS A 435 -45.28 -8.22 0.72
CA LYS A 435 -45.34 -9.13 1.87
C LYS A 435 -44.46 -10.38 1.68
N PRO A 436 -44.50 -11.11 0.55
CA PRO A 436 -43.56 -12.20 0.28
C PRO A 436 -42.07 -11.82 0.43
N LEU A 437 -41.65 -10.68 -0.14
CA LEU A 437 -40.26 -10.22 -0.07
C LEU A 437 -39.85 -9.85 1.38
N LEU A 438 -40.73 -9.20 2.13
CA LEU A 438 -40.51 -8.91 3.55
C LEU A 438 -40.45 -10.18 4.39
N LEU A 439 -41.33 -11.16 4.17
CA LEU A 439 -41.30 -12.44 4.89
C LEU A 439 -40.04 -13.26 4.60
N ALA A 440 -39.57 -13.25 3.34
CA ALA A 440 -38.30 -13.86 2.97
C ALA A 440 -37.11 -13.21 3.69
N LEU A 441 -37.14 -11.88 3.85
CA LEU A 441 -36.09 -11.15 4.55
C LEU A 441 -36.17 -11.32 6.08
N ILE A 442 -37.34 -11.25 6.70
CA ILE A 442 -37.52 -11.36 8.16
C ILE A 442 -37.50 -12.83 8.65
N GLY A 443 -37.61 -13.82 7.77
CA GLY A 443 -37.40 -15.24 8.10
C GLY A 443 -38.63 -15.99 8.66
N GLY A 444 -39.83 -15.43 8.50
CA GLY A 444 -41.11 -16.15 8.50
C GLY A 444 -41.66 -16.75 9.81
N LYS A 445 -40.85 -17.12 10.80
CA LYS A 445 -41.31 -17.91 11.98
C LYS A 445 -41.58 -17.13 13.27
N THR A 446 -41.16 -15.87 13.36
CA THR A 446 -41.24 -15.04 14.60
C THR A 446 -41.54 -13.57 14.31
N VAL A 447 -42.33 -13.31 13.25
CA VAL A 447 -42.57 -11.94 12.77
C VAL A 447 -43.63 -11.24 13.62
N ASP A 448 -43.26 -10.12 14.26
CA ASP A 448 -44.22 -9.19 14.87
C ASP A 448 -45.20 -8.68 13.79
N PRO A 449 -46.52 -8.94 13.90
CA PRO A 449 -47.50 -8.53 12.91
C PRO A 449 -47.54 -7.02 12.70
N THR A 450 -47.29 -6.23 13.74
CA THR A 450 -47.32 -4.76 13.68
C THR A 450 -46.11 -4.20 12.92
N LEU A 451 -44.94 -4.84 13.09
CA LEU A 451 -43.72 -4.52 12.36
C LEU A 451 -43.88 -4.86 10.87
N LEU A 452 -44.42 -6.04 10.55
CA LEU A 452 -44.65 -6.46 9.16
C LEU A 452 -45.68 -5.57 8.45
N ASP A 453 -46.75 -5.19 9.13
CA ASP A 453 -47.76 -4.27 8.59
C ASP A 453 -47.13 -2.91 8.26
N ALA A 454 -46.43 -2.30 9.22
CA ALA A 454 -45.73 -1.03 9.03
C ALA A 454 -44.66 -1.07 7.92
N ALA A 455 -43.92 -2.18 7.81
CA ALA A 455 -42.95 -2.40 6.74
C ALA A 455 -43.63 -2.58 5.36
N SER A 456 -44.73 -3.34 5.31
CA SER A 456 -45.45 -3.62 4.05
C SER A 456 -46.11 -2.36 3.47
N LYS A 457 -46.72 -1.53 4.33
CA LYS A 457 -47.28 -0.22 3.94
C LYS A 457 -46.20 0.71 3.38
N TYR A 458 -45.02 0.76 4.00
CA TYR A 458 -43.88 1.52 3.47
C TYR A 458 -43.49 1.03 2.07
N VAL A 459 -43.30 -0.28 1.87
CA VAL A 459 -42.94 -0.85 0.56
C VAL A 459 -44.00 -0.55 -0.49
N GLN A 460 -45.29 -0.71 -0.18
CA GLN A 460 -46.38 -0.44 -1.12
C GLN A 460 -46.50 1.04 -1.50
N ILE A 461 -46.35 1.97 -0.56
CA ILE A 461 -46.38 3.41 -0.87
C ILE A 461 -45.13 3.86 -1.62
N ARG A 462 -43.96 3.28 -1.34
CA ARG A 462 -42.74 3.51 -2.15
C ARG A 462 -42.84 2.88 -3.53
N ALA A 463 -43.56 1.76 -3.70
CA ALA A 463 -43.81 1.14 -4.99
C ALA A 463 -44.53 2.11 -5.96
N LEU A 464 -45.49 2.89 -5.47
CA LEU A 464 -46.15 3.97 -6.23
C LEU A 464 -45.19 5.08 -6.67
N GLY A 465 -44.07 5.29 -5.95
CA GLY A 465 -43.02 6.25 -6.27
C GLY A 465 -41.96 5.76 -7.26
N MET A 466 -41.91 4.46 -7.57
CA MET A 466 -40.87 3.87 -8.45
C MET A 466 -40.82 4.46 -9.87
N PRO A 467 -41.96 4.80 -10.54
CA PRO A 467 -41.92 5.46 -11.86
C PRO A 467 -41.18 6.81 -11.80
N ALA A 468 -41.49 7.64 -10.80
CA ALA A 468 -40.83 8.93 -10.60
C ALA A 468 -39.34 8.75 -10.23
N ALA A 469 -39.02 7.81 -9.35
CA ALA A 469 -37.65 7.52 -8.95
C ALA A 469 -36.76 7.09 -10.14
N ALA A 470 -37.26 6.16 -10.98
CA ALA A 470 -36.55 5.69 -12.16
C ALA A 470 -36.34 6.81 -13.20
N MET A 471 -37.39 7.62 -13.45
CA MET A 471 -37.28 8.74 -14.38
C MET A 471 -36.32 9.84 -13.89
N LEU A 472 -36.33 10.17 -12.59
CA LEU A 472 -35.40 11.14 -12.00
C LEU A 472 -33.96 10.66 -12.06
N GLY A 473 -33.68 9.40 -11.71
CA GLY A 473 -32.33 8.84 -11.77
C GLY A 473 -31.76 8.85 -13.19
N SER A 474 -32.57 8.49 -14.19
CA SER A 474 -32.15 8.58 -15.59
C SER A 474 -32.03 10.03 -16.07
N ALA A 475 -32.90 10.95 -15.65
CA ALA A 475 -32.75 12.37 -15.98
C ALA A 475 -31.46 12.97 -15.40
N GLN A 476 -31.16 12.69 -14.13
CA GLN A 476 -29.91 13.08 -13.47
C GLN A 476 -28.70 12.51 -14.20
N THR A 477 -28.73 11.22 -14.54
CA THR A 477 -27.65 10.55 -15.27
C THR A 477 -27.46 11.13 -16.67
N ALA A 478 -28.54 11.47 -17.37
CA ALA A 478 -28.48 12.11 -18.68
C ALA A 478 -27.92 13.54 -18.63
N CYS A 479 -28.24 14.31 -17.57
CA CYS A 479 -27.64 15.62 -17.34
C CYS A 479 -26.13 15.50 -17.11
N LEU A 480 -25.71 14.56 -16.26
CA LEU A 480 -24.29 14.27 -16.01
C LEU A 480 -23.56 13.80 -17.27
N ALA A 481 -24.16 12.93 -18.08
CA ALA A 481 -23.59 12.48 -19.37
C ALA A 481 -23.46 13.62 -20.40
N LYS A 482 -24.26 14.69 -20.29
CA LYS A 482 -24.12 15.94 -21.06
C LYS A 482 -23.11 16.92 -20.45
N GLY A 483 -22.70 16.72 -19.19
CA GLY A 483 -21.83 17.62 -18.43
C GLY A 483 -22.57 18.71 -17.62
N ASP A 484 -23.90 18.63 -17.48
CA ASP A 484 -24.66 19.52 -16.60
C ASP A 484 -24.76 18.92 -15.18
N THR A 485 -23.94 19.47 -14.28
CA THR A 485 -23.93 19.11 -12.86
C THR A 485 -24.82 20.02 -12.00
N LYS A 486 -25.23 21.20 -12.51
CA LYS A 486 -25.93 22.22 -11.73
C LYS A 486 -27.42 21.92 -11.63
N LEU A 487 -28.06 21.58 -12.75
CA LEU A 487 -29.48 21.26 -12.76
C LEU A 487 -29.85 20.11 -11.82
N PRO A 488 -29.25 18.89 -11.91
CA PRO A 488 -29.63 17.79 -11.04
C PRO A 488 -29.41 18.10 -9.55
N LEU A 489 -28.40 18.91 -9.23
CA LEU A 489 -28.15 19.37 -7.86
C LEU A 489 -29.31 20.23 -7.33
N TYR A 490 -29.70 21.28 -8.05
CA TYR A 490 -30.81 22.15 -7.63
C TYR A 490 -32.14 21.40 -7.53
N VAL A 491 -32.43 20.56 -8.53
CA VAL A 491 -33.65 19.74 -8.59
C VAL A 491 -33.74 18.81 -7.38
N THR A 492 -32.64 18.14 -7.02
CA THR A 492 -32.60 17.21 -5.87
C THR A 492 -32.62 17.94 -4.53
N LEU A 493 -31.96 19.11 -4.43
CA LEU A 493 -31.97 19.91 -3.21
C LEU A 493 -33.39 20.41 -2.87
N VAL A 494 -34.13 20.89 -3.87
CA VAL A 494 -35.55 21.27 -3.70
C VAL A 494 -36.41 20.06 -3.33
N ALA A 495 -36.16 18.89 -3.94
CA ALA A 495 -36.83 17.64 -3.56
C ALA A 495 -36.64 17.31 -2.07
N GLY A 496 -35.42 17.48 -1.54
CA GLY A 496 -35.08 17.24 -0.14
C GLY A 496 -35.76 18.21 0.82
N ILE A 497 -35.82 19.49 0.47
CA ILE A 497 -36.54 20.50 1.27
C ILE A 497 -38.04 20.16 1.33
N VAL A 498 -38.66 19.80 0.20
CA VAL A 498 -40.07 19.40 0.15
C VAL A 498 -40.33 18.13 0.95
N ASN A 499 -39.48 17.11 0.80
CA ASN A 499 -39.53 15.87 1.58
C ASN A 499 -39.43 16.14 3.10
N PHE A 500 -38.52 17.00 3.55
CA PHE A 500 -38.38 17.38 4.96
C PHE A 500 -39.67 17.98 5.54
N PHE A 501 -40.32 18.90 4.82
CA PHE A 501 -41.60 19.47 5.26
C PHE A 501 -42.75 18.43 5.25
N LEU A 502 -42.80 17.57 4.23
CA LEU A 502 -43.80 16.50 4.17
C LEU A 502 -43.61 15.46 5.30
N ASN A 503 -42.37 15.11 5.64
CA ASN A 503 -42.06 14.25 6.79
C ASN A 503 -42.60 14.85 8.09
N ARG A 504 -42.36 16.16 8.32
CA ARG A 504 -42.84 16.88 9.51
C ARG A 504 -44.38 16.82 9.65
N LEU A 505 -45.09 16.88 8.53
CA LEU A 505 -46.55 16.90 8.43
C LEU A 505 -47.20 15.51 8.51
N LEU A 506 -46.66 14.53 7.78
CA LEU A 506 -47.30 13.22 7.56
C LEU A 506 -47.00 12.22 8.67
N ILE A 507 -45.73 12.10 9.11
CA ILE A 507 -45.32 11.06 10.07
C ILE A 507 -46.07 11.14 11.41
N ARG A 508 -46.52 12.34 11.82
CA ARG A 508 -47.32 12.57 13.04
C ARG A 508 -48.77 12.12 12.99
N GLN A 509 -49.31 11.85 11.81
CA GLN A 509 -50.73 11.51 11.69
C GLN A 509 -51.01 10.18 12.38
N SER A 510 -52.16 10.03 13.03
CA SER A 510 -52.55 8.80 13.73
C SER A 510 -52.98 7.67 12.77
N HIS A 511 -53.39 8.02 11.55
CA HIS A 511 -53.92 7.07 10.58
C HIS A 511 -52.81 6.17 10.01
N THR A 512 -52.95 4.84 10.10
CA THR A 512 -51.85 3.88 9.81
C THR A 512 -51.33 3.88 8.37
N TRP A 513 -52.08 4.44 7.40
CA TRP A 513 -51.65 4.60 6.00
C TRP A 513 -51.06 5.98 5.67
N ILE A 514 -51.00 6.90 6.65
CA ILE A 514 -50.55 8.30 6.48
C ILE A 514 -49.47 8.66 7.51
N GLY A 515 -49.53 8.08 8.72
CA GLY A 515 -48.57 8.25 9.81
C GLY A 515 -47.37 7.32 9.76
N GLY A 516 -46.44 7.49 10.72
CA GLY A 516 -45.34 6.56 10.97
C GLY A 516 -44.48 6.30 9.72
N THR A 517 -44.21 5.03 9.43
CA THR A 517 -43.47 4.61 8.23
C THR A 517 -44.19 5.00 6.93
N ALA A 518 -45.52 4.86 6.89
CA ALA A 518 -46.33 5.21 5.72
C ALA A 518 -46.21 6.70 5.37
N GLY A 519 -46.15 7.57 6.39
CA GLY A 519 -45.95 9.02 6.21
C GLY A 519 -44.61 9.39 5.59
N ALA A 520 -43.53 8.72 6.01
CA ALA A 520 -42.22 8.88 5.37
C ALA A 520 -42.26 8.41 3.91
N ALA A 521 -42.85 7.23 3.65
CA ALA A 521 -42.98 6.72 2.29
C ALA A 521 -43.75 7.69 1.36
N TRP A 522 -44.82 8.32 1.85
CA TRP A 522 -45.54 9.36 1.13
C TRP A 522 -44.70 10.62 0.91
N ALA A 523 -43.98 11.09 1.93
CA ALA A 523 -43.09 12.24 1.82
C ALA A 523 -42.01 12.05 0.75
N THR A 524 -41.37 10.87 0.68
CA THR A 524 -40.41 10.54 -0.38
C THR A 524 -41.08 10.39 -1.75
N SER A 525 -42.24 9.72 -1.85
CA SER A 525 -42.92 9.52 -3.13
C SER A 525 -43.51 10.82 -3.71
N MET A 526 -44.14 11.66 -2.89
CA MET A 526 -44.72 12.94 -3.32
C MET A 526 -43.64 13.96 -3.72
N SER A 527 -42.56 14.06 -2.95
CA SER A 527 -41.42 14.93 -3.32
C SER A 527 -40.81 14.50 -4.66
N GLN A 528 -40.66 13.19 -4.92
CA GLN A 528 -40.23 12.68 -6.22
C GLN A 528 -41.19 13.09 -7.37
N TYR A 529 -42.51 12.97 -7.20
CA TYR A 529 -43.46 13.41 -8.23
C TYR A 529 -43.46 14.94 -8.47
N LEU A 530 -43.34 15.75 -7.41
CA LEU A 530 -43.21 17.21 -7.55
C LEU A 530 -41.92 17.59 -8.29
N THR A 531 -40.83 16.88 -7.99
CA THR A 531 -39.52 17.03 -8.64
C THR A 531 -39.58 16.65 -10.12
N VAL A 532 -40.32 15.58 -10.45
CA VAL A 532 -40.63 15.18 -11.83
C VAL A 532 -41.38 16.29 -12.58
N VAL A 533 -42.46 16.84 -12.00
CA VAL A 533 -43.23 17.92 -12.63
C VAL A 533 -42.35 19.15 -12.87
N TRP A 534 -41.49 19.49 -11.91
CA TRP A 534 -40.57 20.63 -12.04
C TRP A 534 -39.49 20.41 -13.10
N LEU A 535 -38.88 19.22 -13.16
CA LEU A 535 -37.94 18.81 -14.20
C LEU A 535 -38.57 18.89 -15.60
N ILE A 536 -39.79 18.35 -15.77
CA ILE A 536 -40.49 18.39 -17.06
C ILE A 536 -40.79 19.84 -17.44
N ARG A 537 -41.33 20.65 -16.52
CA ARG A 537 -41.57 22.08 -16.75
C ARG A 537 -40.28 22.83 -17.14
N TRP A 538 -39.14 22.48 -16.55
CA TRP A 538 -37.83 23.02 -16.92
C TRP A 538 -37.40 22.59 -18.33
N LEU A 539 -37.55 21.31 -18.69
CA LEU A 539 -37.22 20.78 -20.03
C LEU A 539 -38.00 21.49 -21.15
N TYR A 540 -39.27 21.83 -20.90
CA TYR A 540 -40.13 22.58 -21.82
C TYR A 540 -40.05 24.12 -21.69
N SER A 541 -39.30 24.66 -20.73
CA SER A 541 -39.17 26.12 -20.55
C SER A 541 -38.41 26.78 -21.71
N ARG A 542 -38.82 27.98 -22.12
CA ARG A 542 -38.22 28.67 -23.28
C ARG A 542 -36.78 29.12 -22.99
N THR A 543 -35.88 28.89 -23.95
CA THR A 543 -34.52 29.41 -23.93
C THR A 543 -34.55 30.93 -24.16
N THR A 544 -34.12 31.72 -23.19
CA THR A 544 -33.78 33.13 -23.42
C THR A 544 -32.34 33.18 -23.92
N THR A 545 -32.13 33.53 -25.19
CA THR A 545 -30.79 33.63 -25.77
C THR A 545 -30.11 34.89 -25.26
N THR A 546 -28.96 34.74 -24.58
CA THR A 546 -28.09 35.87 -24.22
C THR A 546 -26.66 35.50 -24.58
N THR A 547 -25.96 36.40 -25.27
CA THR A 547 -25.03 36.06 -26.36
C THR A 547 -23.69 35.42 -25.96
N THR A 548 -23.43 35.19 -24.66
CA THR A 548 -22.10 34.80 -24.16
C THR A 548 -22.09 33.67 -23.12
N SER A 549 -23.21 32.98 -22.87
CA SER A 549 -23.24 31.83 -21.95
C SER A 549 -24.20 30.72 -22.38
N THR A 550 -23.65 29.53 -22.66
CA THR A 550 -24.40 28.29 -22.95
C THR A 550 -25.07 27.70 -21.70
N THR A 551 -26.04 28.43 -21.15
CA THR A 551 -26.89 27.93 -20.07
C THR A 551 -28.00 27.02 -20.62
N THR A 552 -28.16 25.83 -20.03
CA THR A 552 -28.89 24.65 -20.54
C THR A 552 -30.44 24.75 -20.61
N LYS A 553 -31.03 25.95 -20.59
CA LYS A 553 -32.51 26.12 -20.58
C LYS A 553 -33.17 25.61 -21.88
N GLY A 554 -34.18 24.76 -21.74
CA GLY A 554 -35.13 24.43 -22.82
C GLY A 554 -34.68 23.36 -23.81
N LEU A 555 -34.36 22.14 -23.34
CA LEU A 555 -33.97 21.04 -24.25
C LEU A 555 -35.14 20.55 -25.13
N LEU A 556 -36.40 20.71 -24.71
CA LEU A 556 -37.59 20.34 -25.51
C LEU A 556 -38.30 21.57 -26.11
N SER A 557 -38.08 22.77 -25.58
CA SER A 557 -38.65 24.03 -26.08
C SER A 557 -38.35 24.26 -27.56
N GLY A 558 -39.37 24.62 -28.34
CA GLY A 558 -39.25 25.06 -29.73
C GLY A 558 -38.90 23.95 -30.75
N ARG A 559 -38.78 22.69 -30.32
CA ARG A 559 -38.33 21.56 -31.20
C ARG A 559 -39.46 20.74 -31.81
N GLY A 560 -40.71 21.16 -31.64
CA GLY A 560 -41.92 20.48 -32.15
C GLY A 560 -42.38 19.26 -31.34
N ILE A 561 -41.74 18.98 -30.20
CA ILE A 561 -42.08 17.85 -29.31
C ILE A 561 -43.26 18.28 -28.42
N SER A 562 -44.37 17.57 -28.50
CA SER A 562 -45.57 17.80 -27.67
C SER A 562 -45.44 17.16 -26.28
N TRP A 563 -46.12 17.71 -25.28
CA TRP A 563 -46.28 17.05 -23.96
C TRP A 563 -46.95 15.67 -24.09
N LYS A 564 -47.79 15.46 -25.12
CA LYS A 564 -48.40 14.15 -25.41
C LYS A 564 -47.36 13.08 -25.74
N GLU A 565 -46.25 13.44 -26.38
CA GLU A 565 -45.19 12.48 -26.72
C GLU A 565 -44.51 11.91 -25.48
N MET A 566 -44.51 12.61 -24.34
CA MET A 566 -43.94 12.13 -23.09
C MET A 566 -44.66 10.88 -22.52
N VAL A 567 -45.92 10.68 -22.89
CA VAL A 567 -46.75 9.53 -22.45
C VAL A 567 -46.65 8.35 -23.44
N ASN A 568 -46.06 8.55 -24.62
CA ASN A 568 -45.89 7.48 -25.61
C ASN A 568 -44.89 6.42 -25.15
N LEU A 569 -45.06 5.19 -25.66
CA LEU A 569 -44.10 4.12 -25.48
C LEU A 569 -42.74 4.46 -26.12
N PRO A 570 -41.62 4.04 -25.51
CA PRO A 570 -40.29 4.25 -26.07
C PRO A 570 -40.11 3.50 -27.39
N THR A 571 -39.45 4.13 -28.35
CA THR A 571 -39.12 3.48 -29.63
C THR A 571 -38.24 2.25 -29.40
N LYS A 572 -38.50 1.14 -30.14
CA LYS A 572 -37.72 -0.10 -30.08
C LYS A 572 -36.20 0.12 -30.14
N ALA A 573 -35.75 1.09 -30.94
CA ALA A 573 -34.33 1.46 -31.04
C ALA A 573 -33.73 1.96 -29.70
N ILE A 574 -34.47 2.79 -28.94
CA ILE A 574 -34.02 3.27 -27.62
C ILE A 574 -34.06 2.13 -26.60
N ALA A 575 -35.14 1.34 -26.56
CA ALA A 575 -35.27 0.19 -25.66
C ALA A 575 -34.13 -0.84 -25.87
N MET A 576 -33.83 -1.18 -27.13
CA MET A 576 -32.71 -2.06 -27.47
C MET A 576 -31.34 -1.47 -27.10
N GLY A 577 -31.21 -0.15 -27.03
CA GLY A 577 -29.99 0.53 -26.57
C GLY A 577 -29.62 0.22 -25.11
N PHE A 578 -30.58 -0.20 -24.28
CA PHE A 578 -30.33 -0.64 -22.90
C PHE A 578 -29.91 -2.11 -22.80
N ALA A 579 -30.23 -2.95 -23.78
CA ALA A 579 -30.05 -4.40 -23.73
C ALA A 579 -28.60 -4.85 -23.36
N PRO A 580 -27.52 -4.24 -23.87
CA PRO A 580 -26.14 -4.61 -23.49
C PRO A 580 -25.82 -4.43 -22.00
N PHE A 581 -26.58 -3.59 -21.28
CA PHE A 581 -26.33 -3.26 -19.88
C PHE A 581 -27.16 -4.09 -18.90
N VAL A 582 -28.28 -4.69 -19.35
CA VAL A 582 -29.23 -5.41 -18.48
C VAL A 582 -28.52 -6.51 -17.68
N VAL A 583 -28.07 -7.58 -18.34
CA VAL A 583 -27.47 -8.74 -17.66
C VAL A 583 -26.18 -8.37 -16.89
N PRO A 584 -25.20 -7.64 -17.45
CA PRO A 584 -23.96 -7.35 -16.72
C PRO A 584 -24.16 -6.45 -15.49
N VAL A 585 -24.98 -5.41 -15.59
CA VAL A 585 -25.23 -4.50 -14.45
C VAL A 585 -26.10 -5.17 -13.41
N MET A 586 -27.18 -5.87 -13.79
CA MET A 586 -28.01 -6.63 -12.84
C MET A 586 -27.21 -7.65 -12.06
N THR A 587 -26.37 -8.45 -12.73
CA THR A 587 -25.49 -9.45 -12.07
C THR A 587 -24.53 -8.78 -11.08
N THR A 588 -23.89 -7.68 -11.49
CA THR A 588 -22.98 -6.93 -10.61
C THR A 588 -23.70 -6.36 -9.38
N GLN A 589 -24.92 -5.84 -9.56
CA GLN A 589 -25.70 -5.23 -8.48
C GLN A 589 -26.32 -6.27 -7.54
N ALA A 590 -26.70 -7.44 -8.05
CA ALA A 590 -27.11 -8.59 -7.23
C ALA A 590 -25.94 -9.07 -6.35
N GLY A 591 -24.75 -9.26 -6.93
CA GLY A 591 -23.53 -9.61 -6.17
C GLY A 591 -23.21 -8.59 -5.08
N ARG A 592 -23.18 -7.29 -5.43
CA ARG A 592 -22.98 -6.18 -4.46
C ARG A 592 -24.07 -6.10 -3.37
N SER A 593 -25.30 -6.55 -3.65
CA SER A 593 -26.42 -6.47 -2.69
C SER A 593 -26.50 -7.69 -1.77
N SER A 594 -25.99 -8.86 -2.18
CA SER A 594 -26.09 -10.13 -1.44
C SER A 594 -25.56 -10.06 0.01
N ALA A 595 -24.40 -9.44 0.22
CA ALA A 595 -23.81 -9.27 1.54
C ALA A 595 -24.67 -8.39 2.45
N SER A 596 -25.08 -7.21 1.97
CA SER A 596 -25.96 -6.30 2.72
C SER A 596 -27.33 -6.91 3.01
N ALA A 597 -27.94 -7.58 2.02
CA ALA A 597 -29.21 -8.27 2.18
C ALA A 597 -29.13 -9.41 3.21
N THR A 598 -27.98 -10.08 3.33
CA THR A 598 -27.80 -11.11 4.37
C THR A 598 -27.57 -10.50 5.75
N ILE A 599 -26.92 -9.34 5.85
CA ILE A 599 -26.84 -8.58 7.12
C ILE A 599 -28.24 -8.21 7.59
N ASP A 600 -29.06 -7.59 6.74
CA ASP A 600 -30.45 -7.26 7.07
C ASP A 600 -31.26 -8.52 7.40
N HIS A 601 -31.08 -9.63 6.66
CA HIS A 601 -31.71 -10.91 6.99
C HIS A 601 -31.35 -11.40 8.39
N VAL A 602 -30.07 -11.43 8.76
CA VAL A 602 -29.64 -11.89 10.09
C VAL A 602 -30.20 -10.99 11.18
N VAL A 603 -30.09 -9.67 11.01
CA VAL A 603 -30.60 -8.68 11.98
C VAL A 603 -32.11 -8.80 12.17
N THR A 604 -32.88 -8.86 11.08
CA THR A 604 -34.36 -8.91 11.13
C THR A 604 -34.91 -10.26 11.60
N SER A 605 -34.16 -11.35 11.42
CA SER A 605 -34.65 -12.72 11.70
C SER A 605 -34.06 -13.39 12.94
N SER A 606 -33.13 -12.73 13.65
CA SER A 606 -32.49 -13.29 14.86
C SER A 606 -32.17 -12.28 15.97
N LEU A 607 -32.33 -10.97 15.75
CA LEU A 607 -32.09 -9.94 16.76
C LEU A 607 -33.38 -9.18 17.14
N SER A 608 -33.29 -8.40 18.22
CA SER A 608 -34.41 -7.63 18.77
C SER A 608 -34.85 -6.44 17.90
N THR A 609 -36.08 -5.95 18.12
CA THR A 609 -36.61 -4.71 17.52
C THR A 609 -35.68 -3.51 17.74
N ALA A 610 -35.06 -3.38 18.92
CA ALA A 610 -34.08 -2.33 19.20
C ALA A 610 -32.80 -2.48 18.36
N SER A 611 -32.36 -3.72 18.11
CA SER A 611 -31.23 -4.03 17.21
C SER A 611 -31.55 -3.71 15.76
N MET A 612 -32.78 -3.98 15.29
CA MET A 612 -33.25 -3.61 13.96
C MET A 612 -33.29 -2.08 13.76
N ALA A 613 -33.83 -1.35 14.74
CA ALA A 613 -33.86 0.11 14.75
C ALA A 613 -32.43 0.71 14.77
N ALA A 614 -31.53 0.16 15.57
CA ALA A 614 -30.12 0.56 15.60
C ALA A 614 -29.44 0.29 14.25
N ASN A 615 -29.64 -0.90 13.66
CA ASN A 615 -29.10 -1.23 12.35
C ASN A 615 -29.61 -0.29 11.26
N GLN A 616 -30.87 0.14 11.31
CA GLN A 616 -31.41 1.13 10.39
C GLN A 616 -30.71 2.49 10.52
N ILE A 617 -30.46 2.99 11.73
CA ILE A 617 -29.69 4.23 11.93
C ILE A 617 -28.27 4.07 11.37
N LEU A 618 -27.59 2.99 11.74
CA LEU A 618 -26.20 2.70 11.38
C LEU A 618 -26.01 2.57 9.86
N THR A 619 -26.86 1.78 9.19
CA THR A 619 -26.83 1.62 7.73
C THR A 619 -27.22 2.90 7.00
N SER A 620 -28.21 3.65 7.49
CA SER A 620 -28.66 4.91 6.90
C SER A 620 -27.58 5.99 6.96
N VAL A 621 -26.88 6.12 8.09
CA VAL A 621 -25.73 7.04 8.23
C VAL A 621 -24.53 6.58 7.37
N TYR A 622 -24.21 5.28 7.38
CA TYR A 622 -23.08 4.74 6.62
C TYR A 622 -23.27 4.87 5.10
N TYR A 623 -24.37 4.34 4.55
CA TYR A 623 -24.68 4.44 3.12
C TYR A 623 -25.08 5.87 2.71
N GLY A 624 -25.60 6.67 3.64
CA GLY A 624 -25.88 8.11 3.44
C GLY A 624 -24.64 8.93 3.10
N LEU A 625 -23.47 8.55 3.64
CA LEU A 625 -22.24 9.34 3.53
C LEU A 625 -21.17 8.72 2.62
N ILE A 626 -21.29 7.44 2.21
CA ILE A 626 -20.42 6.78 1.21
C ILE A 626 -20.19 7.59 -0.08
N PRO A 627 -21.15 8.35 -0.65
CA PRO A 627 -20.90 9.17 -1.86
C PRO A 627 -19.71 10.13 -1.75
N ILE A 628 -19.33 10.55 -0.54
CA ILE A 628 -18.13 11.36 -0.26
C ILE A 628 -16.88 10.67 -0.82
N VAL A 629 -16.72 9.37 -0.59
CA VAL A 629 -15.56 8.57 -1.01
C VAL A 629 -15.76 7.85 -2.34
N GLU A 630 -17.00 7.54 -2.73
CA GLU A 630 -17.30 6.91 -4.03
C GLU A 630 -16.89 7.80 -5.23
N SER A 631 -16.91 9.12 -5.03
CA SER A 631 -16.34 10.11 -5.96
C SER A 631 -14.87 9.83 -6.37
N LEU A 632 -14.07 9.19 -5.50
CA LEU A 632 -12.71 8.77 -5.81
C LEU A 632 -12.66 7.62 -6.83
N SER A 633 -13.67 6.74 -6.84
CA SER A 633 -13.78 5.68 -7.85
C SER A 633 -14.03 6.28 -9.24
N LEU A 634 -14.92 7.28 -9.32
CA LEU A 634 -15.20 8.03 -10.55
C LEU A 634 -13.97 8.80 -11.04
N ALA A 635 -13.26 9.48 -10.14
CA ALA A 635 -12.01 10.17 -10.47
C ALA A 635 -10.96 9.19 -11.02
N ALA A 636 -10.76 8.04 -10.38
CA ALA A 636 -9.80 7.04 -10.83
C ALA A 636 -10.14 6.49 -12.22
N GLN A 637 -11.42 6.20 -12.49
CA GLN A 637 -11.88 5.76 -13.81
C GLN A 637 -11.69 6.82 -14.90
N SER A 638 -11.68 8.12 -14.55
CA SER A 638 -11.39 9.20 -15.49
C SER A 638 -9.89 9.39 -15.76
N PHE A 639 -9.02 9.23 -14.75
CA PHE A 639 -7.58 9.53 -14.89
C PHE A 639 -6.72 8.32 -15.28
N VAL A 640 -7.13 7.09 -14.98
CA VAL A 640 -6.34 5.89 -15.33
C VAL A 640 -6.24 5.68 -16.85
N PRO A 641 -7.31 5.79 -17.67
CA PRO A 641 -7.24 5.55 -19.10
C PRO A 641 -6.23 6.44 -19.83
N SER A 642 -6.05 7.71 -19.42
CA SER A 642 -5.07 8.61 -20.05
C SER A 642 -3.62 8.13 -19.90
N ILE A 643 -3.32 7.37 -18.83
CA ILE A 643 -2.00 6.78 -18.59
C ILE A 643 -1.89 5.40 -19.26
N THR A 644 -2.95 4.58 -19.22
CA THR A 644 -2.91 3.20 -19.74
C THR A 644 -3.05 3.12 -21.26
N GLU A 645 -3.88 3.94 -21.89
CA GLU A 645 -4.22 3.84 -23.32
C GLU A 645 -3.25 4.60 -24.23
N ARG A 646 -2.52 5.61 -23.70
CA ARG A 646 -1.45 6.31 -24.42
C ARG A 646 -0.39 5.35 -25.00
N LYS A 647 -0.16 4.23 -24.31
CA LYS A 647 0.68 3.10 -24.74
C LYS A 647 0.26 2.54 -26.11
N VAL A 648 -1.04 2.29 -26.31
CA VAL A 648 -1.58 1.59 -27.50
C VAL A 648 -1.38 2.41 -28.78
N ASN A 649 -1.44 3.74 -28.67
CA ASN A 649 -1.26 4.62 -29.82
C ASN A 649 0.21 4.77 -30.25
N ASN A 650 1.17 4.67 -29.31
CA ASN A 650 2.60 4.73 -29.64
C ASN A 650 3.16 3.37 -30.09
N GLU A 651 2.72 2.25 -29.51
CA GLU A 651 3.33 0.92 -29.76
C GLU A 651 3.27 0.45 -31.23
N ARG A 652 2.41 1.01 -32.09
CA ARG A 652 2.25 0.56 -33.49
C ARG A 652 3.43 0.83 -34.42
N ASN A 653 4.29 1.82 -34.13
CA ASN A 653 5.40 2.24 -35.01
C ASN A 653 6.77 2.41 -34.29
N THR A 654 6.90 2.09 -33.00
CA THR A 654 8.12 2.35 -32.21
C THR A 654 9.01 1.13 -32.01
N SER A 655 10.33 1.36 -31.88
CA SER A 655 11.33 0.30 -31.67
C SER A 655 11.19 -0.41 -30.31
N PRO A 656 11.74 -1.63 -30.15
CA PRO A 656 11.62 -2.40 -28.89
C PRO A 656 12.18 -1.67 -27.66
N THR A 657 13.26 -0.91 -27.82
CA THR A 657 13.86 -0.09 -26.76
C THR A 657 12.96 1.06 -26.32
N GLN A 658 12.31 1.75 -27.26
CA GLN A 658 11.33 2.81 -26.97
C GLN A 658 10.06 2.24 -26.30
N GLN A 659 9.64 1.03 -26.66
CA GLN A 659 8.55 0.33 -25.98
C GLN A 659 8.91 -0.03 -24.52
N GLU A 660 10.17 -0.39 -24.25
CA GLU A 660 10.64 -0.69 -22.90
C GLU A 660 10.67 0.56 -22.01
N GLU A 661 11.19 1.67 -22.53
CA GLU A 661 11.25 2.97 -21.83
C GLU A 661 9.84 3.48 -21.49
N SER A 662 8.94 3.50 -22.48
CA SER A 662 7.52 3.86 -22.30
C SER A 662 6.80 3.00 -21.24
N ARG A 663 7.15 1.72 -21.09
CA ARG A 663 6.60 0.85 -20.02
C ARG A 663 7.12 1.23 -18.63
N ARG A 664 8.38 1.67 -18.52
CA ARG A 664 8.96 2.15 -17.25
C ARG A 664 8.34 3.47 -16.84
N ASP A 665 8.22 4.42 -17.77
CA ASP A 665 7.62 5.72 -17.51
C ASP A 665 6.13 5.60 -17.17
N GLN A 666 5.41 4.69 -17.84
CA GLN A 666 4.03 4.34 -17.46
C GLN A 666 3.95 3.75 -16.04
N SER A 667 4.90 2.92 -15.59
CA SER A 667 4.93 2.44 -14.20
C SER A 667 5.20 3.58 -13.21
N VAL A 668 6.15 4.49 -13.53
CA VAL A 668 6.43 5.68 -12.71
C VAL A 668 5.19 6.59 -12.62
N ALA A 669 4.51 6.83 -13.73
CA ALA A 669 3.27 7.61 -13.78
C ALA A 669 2.14 6.96 -12.96
N MET A 670 1.94 5.66 -13.09
CA MET A 670 0.94 4.93 -12.30
C MET A 670 1.26 4.91 -10.80
N ARG A 671 2.54 4.79 -10.41
CA ARG A 671 2.95 4.95 -8.99
C ARG A 671 2.67 6.35 -8.47
N GLY A 672 2.87 7.39 -9.28
CA GLY A 672 2.48 8.76 -8.96
C GLY A 672 0.98 8.89 -8.73
N LEU A 673 0.19 8.35 -9.66
CA LEU A 673 -1.28 8.30 -9.57
C LEU A 673 -1.71 7.62 -8.25
N TYR A 674 -1.18 6.42 -7.96
CA TYR A 674 -1.53 5.69 -6.74
C TYR A 674 -1.18 6.47 -5.47
N LYS A 675 -0.04 7.19 -5.44
CA LYS A 675 0.30 8.07 -4.31
C LYS A 675 -0.66 9.24 -4.17
N SER A 676 -1.07 9.86 -5.28
CA SER A 676 -2.07 10.95 -5.27
C SER A 676 -3.42 10.47 -4.74
N PHE A 677 -3.88 9.30 -5.21
CA PHE A 677 -5.13 8.67 -4.77
C PHE A 677 -5.07 8.17 -3.33
N ALA A 678 -4.01 7.51 -2.89
CA ALA A 678 -3.88 7.04 -1.50
C ALA A 678 -3.94 8.21 -0.50
N LYS A 679 -3.35 9.37 -0.82
CA LYS A 679 -3.50 10.59 -0.03
C LYS A 679 -4.93 11.13 -0.03
N ALA A 680 -5.60 11.17 -1.19
CA ALA A 680 -7.00 11.60 -1.29
C ALA A 680 -7.95 10.67 -0.52
N SER A 681 -7.73 9.35 -0.61
CA SER A 681 -8.42 8.30 0.13
C SER A 681 -8.25 8.45 1.64
N GLY A 682 -7.04 8.74 2.12
CA GLY A 682 -6.78 9.02 3.53
C GLY A 682 -7.54 10.25 4.03
N ILE A 683 -7.55 11.34 3.27
CA ILE A 683 -8.27 12.58 3.63
C ILE A 683 -9.79 12.34 3.64
N CYS A 684 -10.36 11.81 2.55
CA CYS A 684 -11.82 11.62 2.45
C CYS A 684 -12.31 10.52 3.40
N GLY A 685 -11.53 9.46 3.59
CA GLY A 685 -11.79 8.39 4.56
C GLY A 685 -11.77 8.90 6.00
N LEU A 686 -10.80 9.75 6.37
CA LEU A 686 -10.75 10.38 7.70
C LEU A 686 -11.95 11.32 7.92
N ILE A 687 -12.33 12.13 6.92
CA ILE A 687 -13.54 12.98 7.01
C ILE A 687 -14.78 12.11 7.25
N LEU A 688 -14.99 11.09 6.43
CA LEU A 688 -16.12 10.16 6.53
C LEU A 688 -16.15 9.46 7.90
N ALA A 689 -15.01 8.93 8.34
CA ALA A 689 -14.87 8.27 9.64
C ALA A 689 -15.13 9.24 10.79
N THR A 690 -14.64 10.48 10.74
CA THR A 690 -14.84 11.48 11.79
C THR A 690 -16.32 11.82 11.95
N VAL A 691 -17.03 12.09 10.85
CA VAL A 691 -18.47 12.37 10.88
C VAL A 691 -19.23 11.19 11.51
N ILE A 692 -18.98 9.96 11.05
CA ILE A 692 -19.66 8.77 11.56
C ILE A 692 -19.26 8.44 13.01
N GLY A 693 -17.99 8.66 13.39
CA GLY A 693 -17.49 8.47 14.74
C GLY A 693 -18.13 9.42 15.76
N THR A 694 -18.57 10.61 15.32
CA THR A 694 -19.32 11.55 16.16
C THR A 694 -20.81 11.21 16.31
N LEU A 695 -21.33 10.17 15.64
CA LEU A 695 -22.75 9.77 15.72
C LEU A 695 -23.31 9.63 17.16
N PRO A 696 -22.58 9.10 18.16
CA PRO A 696 -23.09 9.02 19.54
C PRO A 696 -23.43 10.37 20.17
N LEU A 697 -22.85 11.48 19.68
CA LEU A 697 -23.16 12.83 20.17
C LEU A 697 -24.52 13.34 19.69
N TYR A 698 -25.02 12.87 18.55
CA TYR A 698 -26.26 13.34 17.92
C TYR A 698 -27.26 12.23 17.56
N VAL A 699 -27.03 10.99 18.00
CA VAL A 699 -27.98 9.85 17.87
C VAL A 699 -29.36 10.17 18.46
N SER A 700 -29.44 11.13 19.38
CA SER A 700 -30.69 11.69 19.90
C SER A 700 -31.61 12.30 18.83
N VAL A 701 -31.06 12.79 17.72
CA VAL A 701 -31.79 13.29 16.54
C VAL A 701 -32.44 12.14 15.75
N PHE A 702 -31.93 10.91 15.89
CA PHE A 702 -32.49 9.74 15.24
C PHE A 702 -33.53 9.01 16.11
N THR A 703 -33.36 8.99 17.44
CA THR A 703 -34.30 8.30 18.33
C THR A 703 -34.28 8.84 19.77
N PRO A 704 -35.44 8.94 20.45
CA PRO A 704 -35.49 9.18 21.89
C PRO A 704 -35.05 7.96 22.73
N ASP A 705 -35.13 6.74 22.18
CA ASP A 705 -34.98 5.47 22.90
C ASP A 705 -33.53 5.19 23.32
N MET A 706 -33.32 5.07 24.64
CA MET A 706 -32.00 4.83 25.23
C MET A 706 -31.40 3.46 24.86
N ALA A 707 -32.21 2.42 24.73
CA ALA A 707 -31.72 1.08 24.38
C ALA A 707 -31.15 1.06 22.95
N VAL A 708 -31.84 1.72 22.02
CA VAL A 708 -31.34 1.89 20.63
C VAL A 708 -30.06 2.71 20.61
N ARG A 709 -29.97 3.80 21.38
CA ARG A 709 -28.75 4.64 21.48
C ARG A 709 -27.54 3.86 22.01
N GLN A 710 -27.73 3.02 23.02
CA GLN A 710 -26.66 2.17 23.55
C GLN A 710 -26.16 1.18 22.49
N ILE A 711 -27.06 0.49 21.79
CA ILE A 711 -26.69 -0.43 20.70
C ILE A 711 -25.93 0.33 19.60
N VAL A 712 -26.43 1.47 19.12
CA VAL A 712 -25.72 2.31 18.13
C VAL A 712 -24.30 2.65 18.61
N THR A 713 -24.16 3.10 19.86
CA THR A 713 -22.86 3.51 20.44
C THR A 713 -21.85 2.36 20.49
N THR A 714 -22.30 1.12 20.79
CA THR A 714 -21.41 -0.06 20.78
C THR A 714 -20.92 -0.46 19.38
N VAL A 715 -21.67 -0.13 18.32
CA VAL A 715 -21.33 -0.52 16.94
C VAL A 715 -20.56 0.58 16.20
N VAL A 716 -20.73 1.86 16.57
CA VAL A 716 -20.04 3.00 15.93
C VAL A 716 -18.52 2.80 15.75
N PRO A 717 -17.73 2.28 16.71
CA PRO A 717 -16.29 2.04 16.51
C PRO A 717 -15.98 1.09 15.34
N LEU A 718 -16.83 0.10 15.08
CA LEU A 718 -16.68 -0.82 13.94
C LEU A 718 -16.92 -0.10 12.61
N ILE A 719 -17.94 0.74 12.55
CA ILE A 719 -18.26 1.53 11.35
C ILE A 719 -17.23 2.62 11.11
N PHE A 720 -16.68 3.24 12.17
CA PHE A 720 -15.55 4.17 12.08
C PHE A 720 -14.36 3.53 11.35
N LEU A 721 -13.94 2.32 11.78
CA LEU A 721 -12.84 1.59 11.15
C LEU A 721 -13.12 1.27 9.68
N THR A 722 -14.32 0.78 9.37
CA THR A 722 -14.73 0.48 8.00
C THR A 722 -14.74 1.74 7.13
N SER A 723 -15.23 2.87 7.66
CA SER A 723 -15.35 4.16 6.98
C SER A 723 -14.00 4.79 6.68
N LEU A 724 -13.07 4.74 7.63
CA LEU A 724 -11.69 5.25 7.48
C LEU A 724 -10.99 4.59 6.30
N LYS A 725 -11.20 3.27 6.17
CA LYS A 725 -10.63 2.44 5.11
C LYS A 725 -11.43 2.49 3.81
N HIS A 726 -12.72 2.86 3.81
CA HIS A 726 -13.59 2.84 2.61
C HIS A 726 -13.08 3.73 1.47
N GLY A 727 -12.41 4.86 1.78
CA GLY A 727 -11.75 5.70 0.76
C GLY A 727 -10.69 4.96 -0.08
N PHE A 728 -9.98 4.00 0.51
CA PHE A 728 -9.00 3.17 -0.20
C PHE A 728 -9.67 2.08 -1.05
N PHE A 729 -10.83 1.58 -0.63
CA PHE A 729 -11.65 0.66 -1.42
C PHE A 729 -12.13 1.33 -2.71
N CYS A 730 -12.82 2.47 -2.61
CA CYS A 730 -13.37 3.18 -3.78
C CYS A 730 -12.26 3.57 -4.78
N ALA A 731 -11.13 4.09 -4.31
CA ALA A 731 -10.01 4.42 -5.18
C ALA A 731 -9.41 3.17 -5.86
N SER A 732 -9.23 2.06 -5.11
CA SER A 732 -8.66 0.82 -5.67
C SER A 732 -9.61 0.16 -6.68
N GLU A 733 -10.91 0.17 -6.42
CA GLU A 733 -11.93 -0.30 -7.36
C GLU A 733 -11.92 0.54 -8.65
N GLY A 734 -11.98 1.87 -8.54
CA GLY A 734 -11.93 2.75 -9.69
C GLY A 734 -10.64 2.65 -10.49
N ILE A 735 -9.51 2.39 -9.81
CA ILE A 735 -8.23 2.12 -10.48
C ILE A 735 -8.31 0.83 -11.30
N LEU A 736 -8.77 -0.28 -10.71
CA LEU A 736 -8.84 -1.58 -11.41
C LEU A 736 -9.85 -1.56 -12.57
N LEU A 737 -10.98 -0.85 -12.39
CA LEU A 737 -11.95 -0.57 -13.46
C LEU A 737 -11.32 0.24 -14.60
N GLY A 738 -10.61 1.33 -14.30
CA GLY A 738 -9.90 2.14 -15.29
C GLY A 738 -8.78 1.37 -16.01
N GLN A 739 -8.16 0.39 -15.35
CA GLN A 739 -7.19 -0.54 -15.95
C GLN A 739 -7.84 -1.71 -16.70
N LYS A 740 -9.18 -1.82 -16.68
CA LYS A 740 -9.95 -2.90 -17.32
C LYS A 740 -9.61 -4.31 -16.80
N ASP A 741 -9.16 -4.45 -15.54
CA ASP A 741 -8.90 -5.76 -14.90
C ASP A 741 -10.20 -6.42 -14.37
N LEU A 742 -11.17 -6.53 -15.27
CA LEU A 742 -12.54 -6.99 -14.97
C LEU A 742 -12.58 -8.47 -14.55
N ARG A 743 -11.58 -9.27 -14.95
CA ARG A 743 -11.48 -10.69 -14.58
C ARG A 743 -11.19 -10.86 -13.09
N PHE A 744 -10.20 -10.12 -12.56
CA PHE A 744 -9.92 -10.13 -11.12
C PHE A 744 -11.12 -9.62 -10.32
N LEU A 745 -11.68 -8.47 -10.74
CA LEU A 745 -12.80 -7.84 -10.04
C LEU A 745 -14.05 -8.73 -10.03
N GLY A 746 -14.39 -9.35 -11.17
CA GLY A 746 -15.51 -10.29 -11.28
C GLY A 746 -15.33 -11.54 -10.43
N ALA A 747 -14.15 -12.18 -10.49
CA ALA A 747 -13.86 -13.36 -9.66
C ALA A 747 -13.95 -13.02 -8.15
N GLN A 748 -13.41 -11.88 -7.75
CA GLN A 748 -13.47 -11.39 -6.38
C GLN A 748 -14.92 -11.18 -5.90
N TYR A 749 -15.76 -10.49 -6.70
CA TYR A 749 -17.18 -10.31 -6.37
C TYR A 749 -17.95 -11.63 -6.32
N SER A 750 -17.71 -12.56 -7.24
CA SER A 750 -18.38 -13.87 -7.26
C SER A 750 -18.08 -14.68 -5.99
N VAL A 751 -16.82 -14.77 -5.55
CA VAL A 751 -16.47 -15.50 -4.31
C VAL A 751 -17.21 -14.93 -3.10
N TYR A 752 -17.20 -13.60 -2.93
CA TYR A 752 -17.85 -12.97 -1.78
C TYR A 752 -19.38 -13.00 -1.82
N THR A 753 -19.98 -13.09 -3.01
CA THR A 753 -21.44 -13.23 -3.19
C THR A 753 -21.97 -14.50 -2.51
N PHE A 754 -21.16 -15.54 -2.35
CA PHE A 754 -21.53 -16.78 -1.66
C PHE A 754 -20.88 -16.93 -0.28
N LEU A 755 -19.60 -16.57 -0.13
CA LEU A 755 -18.85 -16.74 1.11
C LEU A 755 -19.41 -15.90 2.27
N ILE A 756 -19.78 -14.64 2.02
CA ILE A 756 -20.25 -13.75 3.10
C ILE A 756 -21.65 -14.14 3.58
N PRO A 757 -22.63 -14.44 2.70
CA PRO A 757 -23.90 -14.99 3.15
C PRO A 757 -23.76 -16.30 3.92
N TYR A 758 -22.86 -17.21 3.49
CA TYR A 758 -22.60 -18.46 4.21
C TYR A 758 -22.15 -18.21 5.67
N ILE A 759 -21.14 -17.35 5.89
CA ILE A 759 -20.63 -17.04 7.23
C ILE A 759 -21.71 -16.39 8.10
N LEU A 760 -22.46 -15.43 7.55
CA LEU A 760 -23.53 -14.73 8.26
C LEU A 760 -24.69 -15.66 8.65
N LEU A 761 -25.04 -16.64 7.79
CA LEU A 761 -26.06 -17.64 8.11
C LEU A 761 -25.64 -18.58 9.26
N GLN A 762 -24.34 -18.85 9.44
CA GLN A 762 -23.86 -19.58 10.63
C GLN A 762 -24.00 -18.74 11.91
N VAL A 763 -23.77 -17.42 11.85
CA VAL A 763 -24.04 -16.52 12.99
C VAL A 763 -25.52 -16.46 13.33
N LYS A 764 -26.41 -16.46 12.33
CA LYS A 764 -27.85 -16.59 12.56
C LYS A 764 -28.21 -17.90 13.29
N ARG A 765 -27.60 -19.04 12.92
CA ARG A 765 -27.82 -20.32 13.63
C ARG A 765 -27.39 -20.22 15.09
N ALA A 766 -26.17 -19.75 15.36
CA ALA A 766 -25.67 -19.57 16.73
C ALA A 766 -26.52 -18.60 17.57
N ALA A 767 -27.10 -17.57 16.94
CA ALA A 767 -28.03 -16.64 17.61
C ALA A 767 -29.36 -17.32 17.99
N LEU A 768 -29.92 -18.14 17.11
CA LEU A 768 -31.19 -18.84 17.32
C LEU A 768 -31.05 -20.05 18.27
N GLU A 769 -29.89 -20.70 18.29
CA GLU A 769 -29.57 -21.82 19.18
C GLU A 769 -29.16 -21.37 20.59
N GLY A 770 -28.92 -20.06 20.81
CA GLY A 770 -28.46 -19.50 22.09
C GLY A 770 -27.04 -19.93 22.49
N THR A 771 -26.28 -20.57 21.61
CA THR A 771 -24.95 -21.15 21.89
C THR A 771 -23.85 -20.12 22.08
N ARG A 772 -24.08 -18.86 21.67
CA ARG A 772 -23.15 -17.75 21.85
C ARG A 772 -23.92 -16.44 22.01
N SER A 773 -23.34 -15.48 22.72
CA SER A 773 -23.89 -14.12 22.86
C SER A 773 -23.75 -13.32 21.56
N VAL A 774 -24.59 -13.62 20.56
CA VAL A 774 -24.64 -12.90 19.29
C VAL A 774 -25.42 -11.60 19.46
N ASN A 775 -24.81 -10.50 19.03
CA ASN A 775 -25.45 -9.18 19.02
C ASN A 775 -25.20 -8.45 17.69
N LEU A 776 -25.70 -7.22 17.56
CA LEU A 776 -25.53 -6.43 16.34
C LEU A 776 -24.04 -6.16 16.00
N ALA A 777 -23.19 -6.00 17.02
CA ALA A 777 -21.75 -5.81 16.82
C ALA A 777 -21.10 -7.07 16.22
N SER A 778 -21.53 -8.28 16.59
CA SER A 778 -21.05 -9.54 15.98
C SER A 778 -21.29 -9.59 14.46
N VAL A 779 -22.46 -9.11 14.01
CA VAL A 779 -22.80 -9.04 12.58
C VAL A 779 -21.92 -8.02 11.85
N TRP A 780 -21.74 -6.84 12.44
CA TRP A 780 -20.89 -5.78 11.87
C TRP A 780 -19.39 -6.13 11.88
N GLN A 781 -18.89 -6.90 12.86
CA GLN A 781 -17.51 -7.39 12.88
C GLN A 781 -17.18 -8.24 11.66
N ILE A 782 -18.08 -9.13 11.24
CA ILE A 782 -17.92 -9.95 10.03
C ILE A 782 -17.89 -9.06 8.77
N PHE A 783 -18.78 -8.07 8.70
CA PHE A 783 -18.79 -7.11 7.58
C PHE A 783 -17.49 -6.30 7.51
N VAL A 784 -16.97 -5.85 8.66
CA VAL A 784 -15.67 -5.14 8.74
C VAL A 784 -14.53 -6.03 8.27
N GLY A 785 -14.41 -7.25 8.79
CA GLY A 785 -13.36 -8.21 8.39
C GLY A 785 -13.38 -8.50 6.89
N TYR A 786 -14.59 -8.73 6.34
CA TYR A 786 -14.82 -8.85 4.91
C TYR A 786 -14.34 -7.61 4.13
N ASP A 787 -14.77 -6.41 4.52
CA ASP A 787 -14.52 -5.20 3.74
C ASP A 787 -13.04 -4.77 3.77
N PHE A 788 -12.34 -5.06 4.87
CA PHE A 788 -10.88 -4.93 4.97
C PHE A 788 -10.16 -5.94 4.06
N PHE A 789 -10.46 -7.24 4.18
CA PHE A 789 -9.82 -8.29 3.37
C PHE A 789 -10.03 -8.07 1.86
N ARG A 790 -11.25 -7.72 1.45
CA ARG A 790 -11.58 -7.35 0.07
C ARG A 790 -10.66 -6.25 -0.46
N THR A 791 -10.41 -5.23 0.35
CA THR A 791 -9.62 -4.06 -0.09
C THR A 791 -8.13 -4.33 -0.09
N LEU A 792 -7.63 -5.12 0.87
CA LEU A 792 -6.26 -5.59 0.89
C LEU A 792 -5.93 -6.35 -0.42
N LEU A 793 -6.79 -7.28 -0.85
CA LEU A 793 -6.59 -7.99 -2.13
C LEU A 793 -6.55 -7.05 -3.34
N MET A 794 -7.36 -6.00 -3.36
CA MET A 794 -7.35 -5.02 -4.47
C MET A 794 -6.07 -4.19 -4.49
N ILE A 795 -5.59 -3.74 -3.32
CA ILE A 795 -4.31 -3.01 -3.19
C ILE A 795 -3.13 -3.92 -3.57
N LEU A 796 -3.13 -5.18 -3.12
CA LEU A 796 -2.11 -6.18 -3.50
C LEU A 796 -2.12 -6.45 -5.01
N ARG A 797 -3.32 -6.56 -5.63
CA ARG A 797 -3.45 -6.73 -7.08
C ARG A 797 -2.89 -5.54 -7.85
N ILE A 798 -3.18 -4.31 -7.41
CA ILE A 798 -2.64 -3.08 -7.97
C ILE A 798 -1.10 -3.06 -7.90
N GLY A 799 -0.53 -3.44 -6.75
CA GLY A 799 0.91 -3.57 -6.55
C GLY A 799 1.56 -4.66 -7.41
N TRP A 800 0.87 -5.80 -7.60
CA TRP A 800 1.32 -6.88 -8.47
C TRP A 800 1.34 -6.47 -9.95
N LEU A 801 0.29 -5.78 -10.42
CA LEU A 801 0.21 -5.27 -11.80
C LEU A 801 1.35 -4.28 -12.10
N ASP A 802 1.70 -3.41 -11.16
CA ASP A 802 2.83 -2.50 -11.30
C ASP A 802 4.19 -3.22 -11.30
N ARG A 803 4.41 -4.15 -10.35
CA ARG A 803 5.63 -4.97 -10.31
C ARG A 803 5.82 -5.76 -11.61
N ARG A 804 4.74 -6.29 -12.20
CA ARG A 804 4.79 -7.03 -13.46
C ARG A 804 5.22 -6.14 -14.62
N ARG A 805 4.64 -4.94 -14.78
CA ARG A 805 5.08 -3.95 -15.79
C ARG A 805 6.56 -3.60 -15.66
N SER A 806 7.06 -3.50 -14.43
CA SER A 806 8.48 -3.27 -14.15
C SER A 806 9.36 -4.48 -14.52
N LYS A 807 8.95 -5.71 -14.20
CA LYS A 807 9.72 -6.94 -14.51
C LYS A 807 9.76 -7.23 -16.01
N ASP A 808 8.64 -7.09 -16.72
CA ASP A 808 8.55 -7.33 -18.17
C ASP A 808 9.46 -6.38 -18.97
N SER A 809 9.89 -5.25 -18.39
CA SER A 809 10.96 -4.42 -18.97
C SER A 809 12.33 -5.09 -18.87
N VAL A 810 12.70 -5.58 -17.68
CA VAL A 810 14.03 -6.14 -17.38
C VAL A 810 14.29 -7.44 -18.15
N THR A 811 13.30 -8.31 -18.31
CA THR A 811 13.46 -9.57 -19.07
C THR A 811 13.66 -9.37 -20.56
N THR A 812 13.15 -8.27 -21.15
CA THR A 812 13.36 -7.99 -22.59
C THR A 812 14.79 -7.50 -22.86
N LYS A 813 15.42 -6.87 -21.86
CA LYS A 813 16.85 -6.47 -21.89
C LYS A 813 17.83 -7.65 -21.87
N TYR A 814 17.34 -8.87 -21.61
CA TYR A 814 18.09 -10.13 -21.62
C TYR A 814 17.39 -11.21 -22.49
N GLY A 815 16.67 -10.79 -23.53
CA GLY A 815 16.09 -11.70 -24.52
C GLY A 815 17.13 -12.16 -25.55
N THR A 816 17.34 -13.48 -25.67
CA THR A 816 18.09 -14.14 -26.76
C THR A 816 19.53 -13.65 -26.98
N VAL A 817 20.44 -14.02 -26.07
CA VAL A 817 21.69 -14.63 -26.53
C VAL A 817 21.37 -16.10 -26.74
N GLY A 818 21.35 -16.54 -28.00
CA GLY A 818 21.24 -17.96 -28.31
C GLY A 818 22.54 -18.66 -27.93
N ILE A 819 22.46 -19.58 -26.98
CA ILE A 819 23.47 -20.63 -26.81
C ILE A 819 22.69 -21.94 -26.97
N GLU A 820 22.80 -22.51 -28.17
CA GLU A 820 22.55 -23.94 -28.35
C GLU A 820 23.67 -24.73 -27.68
N LYS A 821 23.30 -25.85 -27.04
CA LYS A 821 24.12 -26.83 -26.33
C LYS A 821 24.54 -26.44 -24.91
#